data_AF-A0A843T5L3-F1
#
_entry.id   AF-A0A843T5L3-F1
#
_cell.length_a   1.000
_cell.length_b   1.000
_cell.length_c   1.000
_cell.angle_alpha   90.00
_cell.angle_beta   90.00
_cell.angle_gamma   90.00
#
_symmetry.space_group_name_H-M   'P 1'
#
loop_
_entity.id
_entity.type
_entity.pdbx_description
1 polymer ?
#
loop_
_entity_poly.entity_id
_entity_poly.type
_entity_poly.pdbx_seq_one_letter_code
_entity_poly.pdbx_strand_id
1 'polypeptide(L)'
;MTQTATSTGGQLVLVGAQNGVALIPSSTPLTRLNYFDGKFLRAEDLTTEQNYLRSLVRYSNQAGGAGIVHGFTATLSSGNNLDLTAGLAIDPAGRVLFLPHAAAVSIPELIEKSKAITASTNGNGTGTVGESIFAPCETVAVEPPSVTTTFPTDLYLIALVHAEALCGEEDVYGKLCEDACVTSTDRPYRTEGIVIRALPLTLCPPTCDADWLTATHRRSRVASAYFATERAQNGKNISGTRLMLDLWCKGAEAAGGSVVPVAIVSMNGDTVDFLDAWIARRERIEAPPRRYWAWQMMMRPWNVYLAQILHFQCHLHQALSGSDDGPGGTDPCAPQTDALRQAIALAEELENFAATAVEAGIENDIFRPEFLTRIGSLKSDWSGALAAADAPTDTRILITEGIIELPPAGYLPVVPGSLDVNTQVRRLLGEGVDLRFCSVRPDYVAHALEEVQHMDRICLLRGLENAANAEEVDILVPDGVLTDASAQQGMYFETSFGLFAPRIERDTGDVGFEPVPGSPSNGFEPAPGVGGSQPTPGFTNRPASGVTNQPAFTINQPADTVAGPQFRGAGRGERLATGGGALHFAGLLTQNTDRVIRDLRAEYETVERPVSDVATGEPASAAFGIRSLDLRSMFARAADRFATTSARAGRDAAVGATSNRMATPAAASSNRLTAASSSAPALWLTMRCEKDPLSLAVGESSELRLEAALGAAYQRYVLGARLMLQGDFYCDQKDSSTTARRVRGRAWGWVWINARIEVGGQVQTQQVEPRFIPVSAEIELIPTVGGKGSLIITVETDQGIEFSITTEWDGSPILAGLSLTIDFIDTLRAIYERNLDDYTPEEQQQIEDFLANLEEQNPGLRAVEVGRARLRENPEVEDEAHAHHATSIRALRTIESALDEDGFRASAELLLFPPAPPSTDPTRILPTRDWVLFHRRRSNTCDCCQPEPSVVAPPRRFQFYEITAPDDASVDEIREFFERGEESVEEFSEIVGVVQFDGGTAQLSSGTDFDAIRTAWRLANPESAIIYGGLTSEGAAVDDPATLGEQRVARVADIVRSDTPVLTQAAFDVLPFVPNGLSAAGVDGVVFLVTIPEQVATQCHIVLSFRDQGTMTFALERIGRGELGAVINEAFALGEVEFETGSNTVLESTLDSVASAWAERWPEHNVARAVVILPATNPIPADLAQSQAQVVTGRLNGQVTEDTVTSAEDVFGNCQSILLLEPTQAVG
;
A
#
# COMPACT_ATOMS: atom_id res chain seq x y z
N MET A 1 20.55 -25.42 79.86
CA MET A 1 21.03 -24.89 81.15
C MET A 1 20.13 -23.73 81.54
N THR A 2 19.57 -23.85 82.74
CA THR A 2 18.84 -22.87 83.54
C THR A 2 19.23 -21.40 83.34
N GLN A 3 18.25 -20.56 83.00
CA GLN A 3 18.14 -19.25 83.64
C GLN A 3 16.66 -18.86 83.80
N THR A 4 16.28 -18.82 85.07
CA THR A 4 15.03 -18.40 85.68
C THR A 4 14.81 -16.92 85.42
N ALA A 5 13.69 -16.55 84.78
CA ALA A 5 13.18 -15.18 84.80
C ALA A 5 11.98 -15.14 85.76
N THR A 6 12.28 -14.78 87.00
CA THR A 6 11.32 -14.34 88.00
C THR A 6 10.71 -13.02 87.51
N SER A 7 9.41 -12.99 87.22
CA SER A 7 8.66 -11.74 87.25
C SER A 7 7.33 -11.97 87.96
N THR A 8 7.19 -11.28 89.08
CA THR A 8 5.99 -11.05 89.88
C THR A 8 4.87 -10.48 89.01
N GLY A 9 4.17 -11.34 88.27
CA GLY A 9 2.89 -11.08 87.63
C GLY A 9 1.85 -11.99 88.27
N GLY A 10 0.67 -11.48 88.60
CA GLY A 10 -0.38 -12.22 89.29
C GLY A 10 -0.55 -13.64 88.74
N GLN A 11 -0.63 -14.63 89.64
CA GLN A 11 -0.68 -16.05 89.28
C GLN A 11 -1.89 -16.30 88.36
N LEU A 12 -1.65 -16.52 87.08
CA LEU A 12 -2.68 -16.90 86.11
C LEU A 12 -3.16 -18.33 86.42
N VAL A 13 -4.42 -18.47 86.80
CA VAL A 13 -5.05 -19.78 87.04
C VAL A 13 -5.71 -20.24 85.75
N LEU A 14 -5.17 -21.30 85.13
CA LEU A 14 -5.74 -21.89 83.92
C LEU A 14 -7.04 -22.65 84.26
N VAL A 15 -8.12 -22.34 83.55
CA VAL A 15 -9.42 -23.02 83.67
C VAL A 15 -9.66 -23.84 82.40
N GLY A 16 -9.47 -25.17 82.44
CA GLY A 16 -9.72 -26.07 81.29
C GLY A 16 -8.57 -27.04 80.94
N ALA A 17 -8.70 -27.76 79.82
CA ALA A 17 -7.81 -28.85 79.41
C ALA A 17 -6.38 -28.37 79.10
N GLN A 18 -5.39 -29.05 79.69
CA GLN A 18 -3.97 -28.68 79.72
C GLN A 18 -3.07 -29.49 78.76
N ASN A 19 -3.62 -29.98 77.65
CA ASN A 19 -2.82 -30.70 76.66
C ASN A 19 -2.03 -29.70 75.79
N GLY A 20 -0.97 -29.11 76.35
CA GLY A 20 -0.07 -28.18 75.64
C GLY A 20 0.56 -27.11 76.53
N VAL A 21 1.29 -26.18 75.91
CA VAL A 21 1.84 -24.97 76.56
C VAL A 21 0.87 -23.82 76.35
N ALA A 22 0.25 -23.33 77.42
CA ALA A 22 -0.61 -22.14 77.37
C ALA A 22 0.25 -20.86 77.41
N LEU A 23 0.19 -20.06 76.34
CA LEU A 23 0.85 -18.76 76.25
C LEU A 23 -0.22 -17.66 76.34
N ILE A 24 -0.43 -17.13 77.56
CA ILE A 24 -1.37 -16.04 77.82
C ILE A 24 -0.56 -14.84 78.31
N PRO A 25 -0.38 -13.80 77.48
CA PRO A 25 0.29 -12.56 77.90
C PRO A 25 -0.51 -11.86 79.00
N SER A 26 0.16 -11.42 80.06
CA SER A 26 -0.48 -10.67 81.17
C SER A 26 -1.04 -9.32 80.74
N SER A 27 -0.56 -8.76 79.63
CA SER A 27 -0.99 -7.47 79.06
C SER A 27 -1.99 -7.61 77.91
N THR A 28 -2.61 -8.78 77.72
CA THR A 28 -3.55 -8.97 76.61
C THR A 28 -4.76 -8.03 76.74
N PRO A 29 -5.12 -7.28 75.68
CA PRO A 29 -6.34 -6.46 75.66
C PRO A 29 -7.61 -7.31 75.60
N LEU A 30 -7.49 -8.61 75.29
CA LEU A 30 -8.57 -9.60 75.41
C LEU A 30 -8.75 -10.05 76.87
N THR A 31 -8.83 -9.09 77.78
CA THR A 31 -9.09 -9.30 79.21
C THR A 31 -10.52 -8.91 79.53
N ARG A 32 -11.33 -9.88 79.95
CA ARG A 32 -12.73 -9.70 80.38
C ARG A 32 -12.92 -9.95 81.86
N LEU A 33 -14.07 -9.53 82.40
CA LEU A 33 -14.42 -9.83 83.79
C LEU A 33 -14.75 -11.30 83.98
N ASN A 34 -14.19 -11.89 85.03
CA ASN A 34 -14.68 -13.16 85.57
C ASN A 34 -15.76 -12.87 86.62
N TYR A 35 -17.03 -13.11 86.27
CA TYR A 35 -18.16 -12.96 87.19
C TYR A 35 -18.20 -14.13 88.18
N PHE A 36 -18.35 -13.83 89.46
CA PHE A 36 -18.55 -14.82 90.52
C PHE A 36 -19.43 -14.25 91.63
N ASP A 37 -20.10 -15.13 92.36
CA ASP A 37 -21.04 -14.74 93.40
C ASP A 37 -20.33 -13.96 94.53
N GLY A 38 -20.92 -12.81 94.88
CA GLY A 38 -20.38 -11.91 95.90
C GLY A 38 -19.42 -10.83 95.40
N LYS A 39 -19.09 -10.79 94.09
CA LYS A 39 -18.30 -9.68 93.51
C LYS A 39 -19.14 -8.40 93.38
N PHE A 40 -18.67 -7.29 93.96
CA PHE A 40 -19.24 -5.96 93.76
C PHE A 40 -18.77 -5.37 92.42
N LEU A 41 -19.69 -5.04 91.50
CA LEU A 41 -19.37 -4.48 90.19
C LEU A 41 -19.23 -2.96 90.25
N ARG A 42 -18.07 -2.44 89.81
CA ARG A 42 -17.80 -1.00 89.69
C ARG A 42 -17.93 -0.55 88.23
N ALA A 43 -18.02 0.76 88.02
CA ALA A 43 -17.99 1.34 86.67
C ALA A 43 -16.72 0.94 85.89
N GLU A 44 -15.58 0.84 86.57
CA GLU A 44 -14.31 0.36 86.00
C GLU A 44 -14.42 -1.10 85.51
N ASP A 45 -15.09 -1.98 86.27
CA ASP A 45 -15.31 -3.36 85.85
C ASP A 45 -16.11 -3.40 84.54
N LEU A 46 -17.23 -2.67 84.47
CA LEU A 46 -18.05 -2.58 83.25
C LEU A 46 -17.27 -1.96 82.08
N THR A 47 -16.39 -1.00 82.35
CA THR A 47 -15.49 -0.40 81.35
C THR A 47 -14.48 -1.43 80.83
N THR A 48 -13.96 -2.31 81.69
CA THR A 48 -13.11 -3.44 81.27
C THR A 48 -13.87 -4.37 80.34
N GLU A 49 -15.12 -4.74 80.66
CA GLU A 49 -15.95 -5.60 79.80
C GLU A 49 -16.26 -4.95 78.44
N GLN A 50 -16.57 -3.64 78.42
CA GLN A 50 -16.76 -2.88 77.18
C GLN A 50 -15.48 -2.88 76.33
N ASN A 51 -14.32 -2.61 76.93
CA ASN A 51 -13.04 -2.59 76.23
C ASN A 51 -12.64 -3.96 75.70
N TYR A 52 -12.97 -5.04 76.42
CA TYR A 52 -12.79 -6.41 75.94
C TYR A 52 -13.58 -6.64 74.65
N LEU A 53 -14.89 -6.35 74.65
CA LEU A 53 -15.76 -6.55 73.50
C LEU A 53 -15.31 -5.68 72.31
N ARG A 54 -14.94 -4.42 72.56
CA ARG A 54 -14.38 -3.52 71.52
C ARG A 54 -13.09 -4.09 70.93
N SER A 55 -12.18 -4.59 71.75
CA SER A 55 -10.92 -5.18 71.30
C SER A 55 -11.17 -6.45 70.50
N LEU A 56 -12.04 -7.33 70.97
CA LEU A 56 -12.44 -8.56 70.27
C LEU A 56 -13.04 -8.26 68.90
N VAL A 57 -13.96 -7.31 68.80
CA VAL A 57 -14.56 -6.87 67.53
C VAL A 57 -13.51 -6.24 66.62
N ARG A 58 -12.61 -5.39 67.14
CA ARG A 58 -11.53 -4.79 66.34
C ARG A 58 -10.63 -5.86 65.72
N TYR A 59 -10.17 -6.84 66.50
CA TYR A 59 -9.35 -7.94 65.98
C TYR A 59 -10.11 -8.80 64.97
N SER A 60 -11.40 -9.05 65.21
CA SER A 60 -12.27 -9.75 64.25
C SER A 60 -12.41 -8.98 62.94
N ASN A 61 -12.58 -7.66 63.02
CA ASN A 61 -12.71 -6.79 61.84
C ASN A 61 -11.39 -6.69 61.07
N GLN A 62 -10.26 -6.57 61.77
CA GLN A 62 -8.92 -6.59 61.19
C GLN A 62 -8.69 -7.87 60.39
N ALA A 63 -9.13 -9.03 60.88
CA ALA A 63 -9.00 -10.29 60.16
C ALA A 63 -9.73 -10.28 58.79
N GLY A 64 -10.84 -9.53 58.67
CA GLY A 64 -11.61 -9.39 57.42
C GLY A 64 -11.19 -8.21 56.53
N GLY A 65 -10.21 -7.39 56.94
CA GLY A 65 -9.69 -6.28 56.15
C GLY A 65 -10.45 -4.96 56.30
N ALA A 66 -9.85 -3.90 55.74
CA ALA A 66 -10.35 -2.53 55.77
C ALA A 66 -10.96 -2.12 54.42
N GLY A 67 -11.82 -1.12 54.44
CA GLY A 67 -12.49 -0.58 53.26
C GLY A 67 -13.95 -0.20 53.51
N ILE A 68 -14.59 0.30 52.47
CA ILE A 68 -16.03 0.62 52.48
C ILE A 68 -16.82 -0.68 52.33
N VAL A 69 -17.84 -0.85 53.17
CA VAL A 69 -18.79 -1.97 53.09
C VAL A 69 -19.95 -1.60 52.18
N HIS A 70 -20.54 -0.42 52.36
CA HIS A 70 -21.54 0.17 51.47
C HIS A 70 -21.66 1.68 51.70
N GLY A 71 -22.26 2.40 50.76
CA GLY A 71 -22.51 3.84 50.87
C GLY A 71 -21.25 4.68 50.75
N PHE A 72 -21.19 5.79 51.51
CA PHE A 72 -20.12 6.79 51.47
C PHE A 72 -19.79 7.25 50.03
N THR A 73 -20.81 7.35 49.18
CA THR A 73 -20.69 8.00 47.88
C THR A 73 -20.44 9.48 48.12
N ALA A 74 -19.39 9.99 47.49
CA ALA A 74 -18.95 11.36 47.60
C ALA A 74 -19.22 12.07 46.27
N THR A 75 -19.96 13.16 46.31
CA THR A 75 -20.29 13.99 45.13
C THR A 75 -20.07 15.46 45.46
N LEU A 76 -19.76 16.26 44.44
CA LEU A 76 -19.69 17.71 44.59
C LEU A 76 -21.08 18.30 44.39
N SER A 77 -21.55 19.11 45.33
CA SER A 77 -22.78 19.90 45.21
C SER A 77 -22.47 21.38 45.00
N SER A 78 -23.47 22.15 44.59
CA SER A 78 -23.33 23.58 44.32
C SER A 78 -22.72 24.31 45.52
N GLY A 79 -21.68 25.11 45.28
CA GLY A 79 -21.01 25.91 46.32
C GLY A 79 -19.81 25.24 47.02
N ASN A 80 -19.05 24.39 46.31
CA ASN A 80 -17.83 23.72 46.80
C ASN A 80 -18.06 22.78 48.01
N ASN A 81 -19.26 22.22 48.12
CA ASN A 81 -19.64 21.29 49.18
C ASN A 81 -19.45 19.84 48.72
N LEU A 82 -18.85 19.03 49.59
CA LEU A 82 -18.81 17.58 49.45
C LEU A 82 -20.06 16.98 50.10
N ASP A 83 -20.93 16.41 49.29
CA ASP A 83 -22.07 15.61 49.74
C ASP A 83 -21.62 14.16 49.92
N LEU A 84 -21.77 13.64 51.12
CA LEU A 84 -21.42 12.27 51.50
C LEU A 84 -22.69 11.52 51.92
N THR A 85 -23.03 10.44 51.22
CA THR A 85 -24.19 9.62 51.56
C THR A 85 -23.97 8.81 52.85
N ALA A 86 -25.05 8.38 53.50
CA ALA A 86 -25.00 7.40 54.59
C ALA A 86 -24.19 6.14 54.19
N GLY A 87 -23.49 5.52 55.13
CA GLY A 87 -22.57 4.42 54.82
C GLY A 87 -21.92 3.74 56.01
N LEU A 88 -21.27 2.61 55.72
CA LEU A 88 -20.52 1.78 56.65
C LEU A 88 -19.14 1.45 56.07
N ALA A 89 -18.09 1.60 56.88
CA ALA A 89 -16.72 1.25 56.53
C ALA A 89 -15.96 0.72 57.74
N ILE A 90 -14.88 -0.01 57.48
CA ILE A 90 -13.95 -0.51 58.49
C ILE A 90 -12.57 0.08 58.21
N ASP A 91 -11.94 0.69 59.21
CA ASP A 91 -10.59 1.20 59.07
C ASP A 91 -9.52 0.09 59.30
N PRO A 92 -8.23 0.34 58.98
CA PRO A 92 -7.17 -0.67 59.18
C PRO A 92 -6.95 -1.06 60.66
N ALA A 93 -7.42 -0.25 61.62
CA ALA A 93 -7.41 -0.57 63.04
C ALA A 93 -8.61 -1.44 63.48
N GLY A 94 -9.49 -1.84 62.56
CA GLY A 94 -10.68 -2.65 62.81
C GLY A 94 -11.86 -1.88 63.42
N ARG A 95 -11.79 -0.54 63.44
CA ARG A 95 -12.86 0.32 63.97
C ARG A 95 -13.97 0.49 62.94
N VAL A 96 -15.20 0.55 63.45
CA VAL A 96 -16.40 0.76 62.64
C VAL A 96 -16.58 2.26 62.38
N LEU A 97 -16.75 2.62 61.12
CA LEU A 97 -17.08 3.96 60.66
C LEU A 97 -18.51 3.92 60.13
N PHE A 98 -19.45 4.50 60.86
CA PHE A 98 -20.87 4.48 60.49
C PHE A 98 -21.44 5.89 60.46
N LEU A 99 -22.11 6.20 59.35
CA LEU A 99 -22.83 7.45 59.15
C LEU A 99 -24.28 7.10 58.74
N PRO A 100 -25.28 7.32 59.60
CA PRO A 100 -26.65 6.90 59.33
C PRO A 100 -27.42 7.82 58.36
N HIS A 101 -27.01 9.08 58.20
CA HIS A 101 -27.66 10.07 57.34
C HIS A 101 -26.62 10.79 56.49
N ALA A 102 -27.00 11.24 55.30
CA ALA A 102 -26.10 12.01 54.44
C ALA A 102 -25.62 13.29 55.14
N ALA A 103 -24.40 13.72 54.84
CA ALA A 103 -23.77 14.92 55.39
C ALA A 103 -23.13 15.73 54.26
N ALA A 104 -23.24 17.06 54.33
CA ALA A 104 -22.58 17.98 53.41
C ALA A 104 -21.50 18.77 54.16
N VAL A 105 -20.30 18.90 53.59
CA VAL A 105 -19.18 19.63 54.20
C VAL A 105 -18.48 20.51 53.17
N SER A 106 -18.19 21.76 53.52
CA SER A 106 -17.40 22.66 52.68
C SER A 106 -15.96 22.15 52.53
N ILE A 107 -15.51 21.93 51.29
CA ILE A 107 -14.16 21.43 51.01
C ILE A 107 -13.07 22.44 51.38
N PRO A 108 -13.21 23.76 51.09
CA PRO A 108 -12.26 24.76 51.58
C PRO A 108 -12.14 24.77 53.11
N GLU A 109 -13.26 24.72 53.84
CA GLU A 109 -13.26 24.66 55.31
C GLU A 109 -12.60 23.37 55.82
N LEU A 110 -12.85 22.25 55.13
CA LEU A 110 -12.27 20.95 55.44
C LEU A 110 -10.73 20.95 55.30
N ILE A 111 -10.22 21.56 54.23
CA ILE A 111 -8.77 21.70 53.98
C ILE A 111 -8.12 22.53 55.09
N GLU A 112 -8.69 23.68 55.43
CA GLU A 112 -8.15 24.55 56.49
C GLU A 112 -8.18 23.86 57.86
N LYS A 113 -9.28 23.19 58.22
CA LYS A 113 -9.37 22.41 59.47
C LYS A 113 -8.38 21.25 59.49
N SER A 114 -8.12 20.61 58.35
CA SER A 114 -7.17 19.50 58.26
C SER A 114 -5.71 19.98 58.43
N LYS A 115 -5.36 21.16 57.91
CA LYS A 115 -4.04 21.79 58.12
C LYS A 115 -3.78 22.12 59.59
N ALA A 116 -4.79 22.64 60.31
CA ALA A 116 -4.67 23.00 61.73
C ALA A 116 -4.31 21.79 62.62
N ILE A 117 -4.80 20.60 62.29
CA ILE A 117 -4.49 19.34 63.01
C ILE A 117 -3.03 18.92 62.75
N THR A 118 -2.55 19.02 61.51
CA THR A 118 -1.16 18.73 61.15
C THR A 118 -0.18 19.69 61.84
N ALA A 119 -0.54 20.98 61.94
CA ALA A 119 0.24 21.98 62.67
C ALA A 119 0.25 21.74 64.19
N SER A 120 -0.87 21.30 64.78
CA SER A 120 -0.95 20.96 66.21
C SER A 120 -0.17 19.69 66.58
N THR A 121 0.12 18.80 65.64
CA THR A 121 0.92 17.59 65.89
C THR A 121 2.43 17.89 65.85
N ASN A 122 2.82 18.99 65.20
CA ASN A 122 4.19 19.56 65.20
C ASN A 122 4.36 20.70 66.22
N GLY A 123 3.30 21.07 66.93
CA GLY A 123 3.32 22.09 67.97
C GLY A 123 3.77 21.50 69.31
N ASN A 124 4.89 22.01 69.83
CA ASN A 124 5.31 21.87 71.22
C ASN A 124 4.16 22.29 72.17
N GLY A 125 3.28 21.37 72.52
CA GLY A 125 2.29 21.53 73.57
C GLY A 125 2.95 21.31 74.91
N THR A 126 3.30 22.39 75.60
CA THR A 126 3.70 22.39 77.01
C THR A 126 2.52 21.93 77.87
N GLY A 127 2.35 20.62 78.00
CA GLY A 127 1.48 19.95 78.96
C GLY A 127 2.32 19.10 79.90
N THR A 128 2.62 19.63 81.07
CA THR A 128 3.50 19.05 82.09
C THR A 128 2.91 17.77 82.70
N VAL A 129 3.43 16.58 82.36
CA VAL A 129 3.41 15.39 83.24
C VAL A 129 4.64 14.49 82.97
N GLY A 130 5.51 14.38 83.97
CA GLY A 130 6.15 13.11 84.39
C GLY A 130 7.29 12.49 83.55
N GLU A 131 8.51 12.96 83.80
CA GLU A 131 9.81 12.29 83.69
C GLU A 131 9.97 10.89 83.03
N SER A 132 10.72 10.94 81.92
CA SER A 132 11.99 10.23 81.67
C SER A 132 12.01 8.97 80.79
N ILE A 133 13.02 9.00 79.89
CA ILE A 133 13.58 7.94 79.06
C ILE A 133 12.88 7.70 77.71
N PHE A 134 12.92 8.66 76.77
CA PHE A 134 13.20 8.43 75.33
C PHE A 134 13.54 9.78 74.68
N ALA A 135 14.73 9.93 74.12
CA ALA A 135 15.11 11.12 73.35
C ALA A 135 14.36 11.14 72.00
N PRO A 136 14.06 12.32 71.42
CA PRO A 136 13.57 12.40 70.06
C PRO A 136 14.59 11.75 69.11
N CYS A 137 14.11 10.93 68.18
CA CYS A 137 14.95 10.44 67.09
C CYS A 137 15.53 11.65 66.36
N GLU A 138 16.85 11.80 66.37
CA GLU A 138 17.53 12.66 65.40
C GLU A 138 17.18 12.13 64.02
N THR A 139 16.30 12.84 63.32
CA THR A 139 16.17 12.70 61.88
C THR A 139 17.48 13.21 61.29
N VAL A 140 18.39 12.28 60.97
CA VAL A 140 19.47 12.58 60.04
C VAL A 140 18.78 12.98 58.75
N ALA A 141 18.79 14.29 58.46
CA ALA A 141 18.39 14.83 57.17
C ALA A 141 19.40 14.33 56.14
N VAL A 142 19.14 13.14 55.61
CA VAL A 142 19.64 12.79 54.28
C VAL A 142 18.87 13.70 53.34
N GLU A 143 19.56 14.60 52.65
CA GLU A 143 18.98 15.36 51.55
C GLU A 143 18.23 14.36 50.64
N PRO A 144 16.91 14.49 50.48
CA PRO A 144 16.21 13.66 49.51
C PRO A 144 16.84 13.94 48.14
N PRO A 145 17.08 12.92 47.30
CA PRO A 145 17.44 13.17 45.92
C PRO A 145 16.39 14.13 45.34
N SER A 146 16.86 15.18 44.69
CA SER A 146 16.03 16.20 44.05
C SER A 146 15.14 15.55 42.99
N VAL A 147 13.99 15.02 43.41
CA VAL A 147 12.93 14.62 42.49
C VAL A 147 12.23 15.89 42.07
N THR A 148 12.45 16.31 40.84
CA THR A 148 11.71 17.41 40.21
C THR A 148 10.24 17.02 40.20
N THR A 149 9.45 17.55 41.13
CA THR A 149 7.99 17.35 41.16
C THR A 149 7.36 18.22 40.08
N THR A 150 7.08 17.64 38.92
CA THR A 150 6.41 18.34 37.80
C THR A 150 4.88 18.25 37.86
N PHE A 151 4.30 17.61 38.88
CA PHE A 151 2.84 17.40 39.03
C PHE A 151 2.24 18.32 40.11
N PRO A 152 1.01 18.84 39.93
CA PRO A 152 0.51 19.96 40.71
C PRO A 152 0.28 19.62 42.19
N THR A 153 0.61 20.57 43.06
CA THR A 153 0.56 20.49 44.53
C THR A 153 -0.85 20.75 45.11
N ASP A 154 -1.87 20.76 44.26
CA ASP A 154 -3.23 21.17 44.57
C ASP A 154 -4.21 20.00 44.79
N LEU A 155 -3.70 18.77 44.81
CA LEU A 155 -4.49 17.55 45.01
C LEU A 155 -4.68 17.22 46.49
N TYR A 156 -5.91 16.84 46.86
CA TYR A 156 -6.26 16.38 48.20
C TYR A 156 -7.00 15.05 48.17
N LEU A 157 -6.58 14.15 49.05
CA LEU A 157 -7.27 12.89 49.37
C LEU A 157 -8.30 13.12 50.46
N ILE A 158 -9.58 12.87 50.16
CA ILE A 158 -10.64 12.87 51.16
C ILE A 158 -10.67 11.51 51.85
N ALA A 159 -10.58 11.49 53.18
CA ALA A 159 -10.53 10.28 53.98
C ALA A 159 -11.40 10.35 55.24
N LEU A 160 -11.94 9.20 55.65
CA LEU A 160 -12.74 9.02 56.85
C LEU A 160 -11.90 8.46 58.00
N VAL A 161 -12.16 8.96 59.22
CA VAL A 161 -11.50 8.54 60.46
C VAL A 161 -12.55 8.34 61.55
N HIS A 162 -12.33 7.39 62.47
CA HIS A 162 -13.21 7.16 63.60
C HIS A 162 -13.26 8.36 64.57
N ALA A 163 -14.47 8.74 64.99
CA ALA A 163 -14.72 9.76 66.00
C ALA A 163 -15.44 9.15 67.22
N GLU A 164 -15.18 9.68 68.40
CA GLU A 164 -15.91 9.34 69.64
C GLU A 164 -16.18 10.64 70.40
N ALA A 165 -17.38 10.79 70.95
CA ALA A 165 -17.78 11.93 71.77
C ALA A 165 -18.62 11.48 72.97
N LEU A 166 -18.69 12.33 73.99
CA LEU A 166 -19.59 12.15 75.13
C LEU A 166 -20.79 13.08 74.99
N CYS A 167 -22.01 12.62 75.29
CA CYS A 167 -23.24 13.42 75.20
C CYS A 167 -24.28 13.07 76.29
N GLY A 168 -25.36 13.85 76.36
CA GLY A 168 -26.35 13.82 77.46
C GLY A 168 -25.89 14.62 78.68
N GLU A 169 -26.71 14.81 79.69
CA GLU A 169 -26.29 15.43 80.96
C GLU A 169 -27.03 14.73 82.09
N GLU A 170 -26.31 14.24 83.09
CA GLU A 170 -26.87 13.50 84.22
C GLU A 170 -26.20 13.91 85.53
N ASP A 171 -26.98 14.04 86.60
CA ASP A 171 -26.49 14.34 87.94
C ASP A 171 -25.71 13.14 88.52
N VAL A 172 -24.49 13.38 88.99
CA VAL A 172 -23.70 12.36 89.69
C VAL A 172 -24.03 12.39 91.19
N TYR A 173 -24.82 11.43 91.65
CA TYR A 173 -25.12 11.26 93.08
C TYR A 173 -24.05 10.42 93.79
N GLY A 174 -23.58 10.87 94.96
CA GLY A 174 -22.81 10.03 95.88
C GLY A 174 -21.28 10.17 95.86
N LYS A 175 -20.72 11.30 95.42
CA LYS A 175 -19.31 11.63 95.71
C LYS A 175 -19.12 11.81 97.22
N LEU A 176 -18.63 10.77 97.89
CA LEU A 176 -18.69 10.60 99.35
C LEU A 176 -17.87 11.59 100.21
N CYS A 177 -17.15 12.57 99.64
CA CYS A 177 -16.32 13.52 100.42
C CYS A 177 -16.17 14.93 99.80
N GLU A 178 -16.95 15.33 98.79
CA GLU A 178 -16.94 16.71 98.26
C GLU A 178 -18.16 17.48 98.79
N ASP A 179 -17.95 18.70 99.28
CA ASP A 179 -18.94 19.52 100.01
C ASP A 179 -20.34 19.53 99.35
N ALA A 180 -21.35 19.31 100.19
CA ALA A 180 -22.73 18.93 99.85
C ALA A 180 -23.60 19.95 99.06
N CYS A 181 -23.02 20.86 98.28
CA CYS A 181 -23.76 21.90 97.55
C CYS A 181 -23.37 22.06 96.06
N VAL A 182 -22.57 21.15 95.47
CA VAL A 182 -22.31 21.15 94.02
C VAL A 182 -22.71 19.80 93.44
N THR A 183 -23.86 19.74 92.76
CA THR A 183 -24.19 18.62 91.88
C THR A 183 -23.21 18.65 90.71
N SER A 184 -22.24 17.73 90.69
CA SER A 184 -21.43 17.54 89.49
C SER A 184 -22.28 16.81 88.46
N THR A 185 -22.47 17.41 87.28
CA THR A 185 -23.06 16.73 86.13
C THR A 185 -21.98 16.02 85.32
N ASP A 186 -22.32 14.88 84.74
CA ASP A 186 -21.46 14.15 83.79
C ASP A 186 -22.27 13.74 82.54
N ARG A 187 -21.58 13.25 81.51
CA ARG A 187 -22.14 12.85 80.22
C ARG A 187 -22.39 11.32 80.21
N PRO A 188 -23.64 10.85 80.28
CA PRO A 188 -23.92 9.41 80.45
C PRO A 188 -23.75 8.59 79.17
N TYR A 189 -23.75 9.24 77.99
CA TYR A 189 -23.67 8.54 76.71
C TYR A 189 -22.33 8.78 76.04
N ARG A 190 -21.81 7.73 75.41
CA ARG A 190 -20.65 7.78 74.52
C ARG A 190 -21.12 7.42 73.11
N THR A 191 -20.96 8.34 72.18
CA THR A 191 -21.38 8.19 70.79
C THR A 191 -20.17 8.05 69.88
N GLU A 192 -20.29 7.18 68.88
CA GLU A 192 -19.27 6.99 67.85
C GLU A 192 -19.76 7.60 66.52
N GLY A 193 -18.82 8.01 65.67
CA GLY A 193 -19.11 8.63 64.38
C GLY A 193 -17.86 8.72 63.50
N ILE A 194 -17.87 9.67 62.56
CA ILE A 194 -16.77 9.87 61.62
C ILE A 194 -16.22 11.31 61.66
N VAL A 195 -14.95 11.45 61.35
CA VAL A 195 -14.30 12.70 60.96
C VAL A 195 -13.89 12.58 59.49
N ILE A 196 -14.28 13.56 58.68
CA ILE A 196 -13.78 13.71 57.31
C ILE A 196 -12.50 14.54 57.36
N ARG A 197 -11.49 14.17 56.58
CA ARG A 197 -10.21 14.91 56.46
C ARG A 197 -9.85 15.08 55.00
N ALA A 198 -9.23 16.21 54.66
CA ALA A 198 -8.57 16.44 53.39
C ALA A 198 -7.05 16.38 53.61
N LEU A 199 -6.41 15.36 53.07
CA LEU A 199 -4.98 15.11 53.20
C LEU A 199 -4.26 15.55 51.91
N PRO A 200 -3.20 16.36 51.97
CA PRO A 200 -2.46 16.75 50.77
C PRO A 200 -1.84 15.52 50.09
N LEU A 201 -1.91 15.47 48.77
CA LEU A 201 -1.50 14.31 47.98
C LEU A 201 -0.32 14.66 47.06
N THR A 202 0.74 13.87 47.14
CA THR A 202 1.90 13.95 46.23
C THR A 202 1.97 12.67 45.43
N LEU A 203 2.01 12.78 44.10
CA LEU A 203 1.99 11.67 43.17
C LEU A 203 3.28 11.58 42.37
N CYS A 204 3.64 10.37 41.98
CA CYS A 204 4.63 10.13 40.92
C CYS A 204 4.10 10.65 39.56
N PRO A 205 4.98 10.89 38.57
CA PRO A 205 4.53 11.16 37.20
C PRO A 205 3.62 10.04 36.66
N PRO A 206 2.60 10.38 35.86
CA PRO A 206 1.73 9.39 35.23
C PRO A 206 2.53 8.53 34.23
N THR A 207 2.04 7.31 34.00
CA THR A 207 2.67 6.36 33.07
C THR A 207 2.30 6.61 31.61
N CYS A 208 1.27 7.43 31.39
CA CYS A 208 0.75 7.85 30.09
C CYS A 208 0.54 9.37 30.14
N ASP A 209 1.34 10.13 29.39
CA ASP A 209 1.30 11.59 29.37
C ASP A 209 1.77 12.11 28.00
N ALA A 210 1.36 13.32 27.64
CA ALA A 210 1.85 14.02 26.46
C ALA A 210 1.70 15.54 26.63
N ASP A 211 2.55 16.32 25.97
CA ASP A 211 2.62 17.79 26.15
C ASP A 211 1.37 18.53 25.67
N TRP A 212 0.60 17.94 24.74
CA TRP A 212 -0.61 18.54 24.16
C TRP A 212 -1.88 18.31 24.99
N LEU A 213 -1.80 17.60 26.12
CA LEU A 213 -2.96 17.29 26.95
C LEU A 213 -3.50 18.52 27.69
N THR A 214 -4.83 18.68 27.64
CA THR A 214 -5.57 19.78 28.27
C THR A 214 -6.17 19.40 29.65
N ALA A 215 -6.86 20.35 30.29
CA ALA A 215 -7.58 20.14 31.55
C ALA A 215 -8.62 19.01 31.50
N THR A 216 -9.22 18.74 30.33
CA THR A 216 -10.18 17.63 30.12
C THR A 216 -9.56 16.28 30.49
N HIS A 217 -8.26 16.08 30.24
CA HIS A 217 -7.55 14.83 30.50
C HIS A 217 -7.07 14.69 31.96
N ARG A 218 -7.27 15.71 32.79
CA ARG A 218 -6.72 15.79 34.16
C ARG A 218 -7.12 14.61 35.03
N ARG A 219 -8.40 14.19 34.97
CA ARG A 219 -8.91 13.04 35.73
C ARG A 219 -8.15 11.75 35.40
N SER A 220 -7.97 11.46 34.11
CA SER A 220 -7.25 10.27 33.66
C SER A 220 -5.76 10.33 34.02
N ARG A 221 -5.12 11.51 33.93
CA ARG A 221 -3.72 11.72 34.35
C ARG A 221 -3.53 11.49 35.85
N VAL A 222 -4.41 12.03 36.69
CA VAL A 222 -4.38 11.84 38.16
C VAL A 222 -4.63 10.38 38.52
N ALA A 223 -5.55 9.70 37.83
CA ALA A 223 -5.79 8.27 38.04
C ALA A 223 -4.53 7.45 37.72
N SER A 224 -3.91 7.68 36.56
CA SER A 224 -2.65 7.04 36.16
C SER A 224 -1.56 7.22 37.22
N ALA A 225 -1.32 8.46 37.62
CA ALA A 225 -0.34 8.84 38.63
C ALA A 225 -0.64 8.22 40.01
N TYR A 226 -1.90 8.18 40.44
CA TYR A 226 -2.30 7.60 41.72
C TYR A 226 -2.08 6.10 41.76
N PHE A 227 -2.52 5.35 40.74
CA PHE A 227 -2.33 3.90 40.70
C PHE A 227 -0.85 3.52 40.57
N ALA A 228 -0.06 4.30 39.83
CA ALA A 228 1.39 4.14 39.79
C ALA A 228 2.03 4.38 41.17
N THR A 229 1.59 5.43 41.88
CA THR A 229 2.06 5.75 43.24
C THR A 229 1.67 4.67 44.24
N GLU A 230 0.42 4.18 44.23
CA GLU A 230 -0.04 3.10 45.12
C GLU A 230 0.78 1.81 44.89
N ARG A 231 1.09 1.50 43.63
CA ARG A 231 1.97 0.35 43.28
C ARG A 231 3.40 0.56 43.76
N ALA A 232 4.00 1.74 43.60
CA ALA A 232 5.37 2.00 44.04
C ALA A 232 5.52 1.97 45.58
N GLN A 233 4.50 2.45 46.29
CA GLN A 233 4.47 2.47 47.76
C GLN A 233 4.34 1.06 48.35
N ASN A 234 3.34 0.30 47.88
CA ASN A 234 2.98 -1.01 48.46
C ASN A 234 3.66 -2.19 47.76
N GLY A 235 3.68 -2.16 46.42
CA GLY A 235 4.33 -3.16 45.58
C GLY A 235 5.84 -3.02 45.64
N LYS A 236 6.52 -4.15 45.80
CA LYS A 236 7.98 -4.21 45.76
C LYS A 236 8.38 -5.22 44.70
N ASN A 237 9.22 -4.80 43.76
CA ASN A 237 9.70 -5.68 42.70
C ASN A 237 10.36 -6.91 43.33
N ILE A 238 10.02 -8.10 42.82
CA ILE A 238 10.68 -9.33 43.20
C ILE A 238 12.12 -9.24 42.71
N SER A 239 13.06 -9.55 43.60
CA SER A 239 14.49 -9.62 43.28
C SER A 239 15.11 -10.73 44.12
N GLY A 240 16.26 -11.27 43.69
CA GLY A 240 16.98 -12.29 44.45
C GLY A 240 17.23 -11.87 45.91
N THR A 241 17.66 -10.63 46.13
CA THR A 241 17.84 -10.06 47.47
C THR A 241 16.55 -10.06 48.29
N ARG A 242 15.40 -9.75 47.66
CA ARG A 242 14.10 -9.73 48.34
C ARG A 242 13.59 -11.14 48.67
N LEU A 243 13.86 -12.12 47.81
CA LEU A 243 13.52 -13.53 48.04
C LEU A 243 14.30 -14.14 49.23
N MET A 244 15.44 -13.55 49.58
CA MET A 244 16.27 -13.98 50.72
C MET A 244 15.89 -13.31 52.06
N LEU A 245 14.90 -12.42 52.09
CA LEU A 245 14.46 -11.77 53.33
C LEU A 245 13.67 -12.75 54.22
N ASP A 246 13.83 -12.61 55.54
CA ASP A 246 13.09 -13.39 56.55
C ASP A 246 11.55 -13.27 56.44
N LEU A 247 11.02 -12.32 55.66
CA LEU A 247 9.58 -12.13 55.51
C LEU A 247 8.88 -13.38 54.96
N TRP A 248 9.55 -14.15 54.10
CA TRP A 248 9.01 -15.42 53.56
C TRP A 248 8.86 -16.50 54.63
N CYS A 249 9.66 -16.41 55.70
CA CYS A 249 9.58 -17.28 56.87
C CYS A 249 8.61 -16.74 57.94
N LYS A 250 8.41 -15.42 58.01
CA LYS A 250 7.61 -14.75 59.05
C LYS A 250 6.14 -14.54 58.69
N GLY A 251 5.77 -14.59 57.41
CA GLY A 251 4.39 -14.39 56.96
C GLY A 251 4.05 -12.92 56.70
N ALA A 252 2.76 -12.65 56.49
CA ALA A 252 2.27 -11.30 56.22
C ALA A 252 2.35 -10.40 57.46
N GLU A 253 2.75 -9.15 57.26
CA GLU A 253 2.68 -8.12 58.30
C GLU A 253 1.24 -7.65 58.53
N ALA A 254 0.96 -7.19 59.76
CA ALA A 254 -0.34 -6.61 60.07
C ALA A 254 -0.55 -5.31 59.28
N ALA A 255 -1.76 -5.11 58.75
CA ALA A 255 -2.10 -3.88 58.05
C ALA A 255 -1.99 -2.67 58.99
N GLY A 256 -1.19 -1.68 58.62
CA GLY A 256 -1.08 -0.40 59.29
C GLY A 256 -2.08 0.63 58.75
N GLY A 257 -2.26 1.73 59.49
CA GLY A 257 -3.09 2.87 59.09
C GLY A 257 -4.35 3.06 59.94
N SER A 258 -5.06 4.16 59.71
CA SER A 258 -6.20 4.57 60.53
C SER A 258 -7.28 5.34 59.77
N VAL A 259 -7.18 5.36 58.44
CA VAL A 259 -8.02 6.17 57.56
C VAL A 259 -8.63 5.32 56.44
N VAL A 260 -9.82 5.69 55.98
CA VAL A 260 -10.48 5.08 54.81
C VAL A 260 -10.65 6.13 53.71
N PRO A 261 -9.92 6.04 52.59
CA PRO A 261 -10.06 6.98 51.48
C PRO A 261 -11.42 6.86 50.78
N VAL A 262 -11.99 7.99 50.36
CA VAL A 262 -13.30 8.05 49.68
C VAL A 262 -13.29 8.78 48.34
N ALA A 263 -12.46 9.81 48.16
CA ALA A 263 -12.40 10.57 46.92
C ALA A 263 -11.11 11.38 46.77
N ILE A 264 -10.85 11.85 45.54
CA ILE A 264 -9.79 12.82 45.24
C ILE A 264 -10.44 14.10 44.70
N VAL A 265 -9.97 15.24 45.21
CA VAL A 265 -10.37 16.57 44.76
C VAL A 265 -9.12 17.39 44.44
N SER A 266 -9.26 18.39 43.58
CA SER A 266 -8.21 19.39 43.32
C SER A 266 -8.69 20.81 43.58
N MET A 267 -7.78 21.66 44.04
CA MET A 267 -8.03 23.07 44.31
C MET A 267 -7.46 23.95 43.20
N ASN A 268 -8.31 24.58 42.39
CA ASN A 268 -7.86 25.55 41.40
C ASN A 268 -8.19 26.98 41.86
N GLY A 269 -7.30 27.56 42.68
CA GLY A 269 -7.60 28.81 43.38
C GLY A 269 -8.74 28.60 44.40
N ASP A 270 -9.87 29.27 44.20
CA ASP A 270 -11.06 29.16 45.05
C ASP A 270 -12.09 28.12 44.55
N THR A 271 -11.86 27.51 43.37
CA THR A 271 -12.76 26.49 42.83
C THR A 271 -12.30 25.09 43.21
N VAL A 272 -13.27 24.23 43.53
CA VAL A 272 -13.01 22.83 43.83
C VAL A 272 -13.41 22.00 42.64
N ASP A 273 -12.46 21.25 42.09
CA ASP A 273 -12.75 20.26 41.05
C ASP A 273 -12.80 18.87 41.71
N PHE A 274 -13.95 18.23 41.68
CA PHE A 274 -14.07 16.83 42.08
C PHE A 274 -13.56 15.96 40.94
N LEU A 275 -12.50 15.20 41.20
CA LEU A 275 -11.89 14.38 40.16
C LEU A 275 -12.59 13.02 40.06
N ASP A 276 -12.57 12.23 41.13
CA ASP A 276 -13.17 10.90 41.14
C ASP A 276 -13.18 10.26 42.54
N ALA A 277 -14.14 9.36 42.81
CA ALA A 277 -14.16 8.54 44.02
C ALA A 277 -13.28 7.28 43.92
N TRP A 278 -13.43 6.52 42.84
CA TRP A 278 -12.82 5.21 42.58
C TRP A 278 -11.30 5.24 42.42
N ILE A 279 -10.69 6.39 42.10
CA ILE A 279 -9.21 6.49 42.12
C ILE A 279 -8.66 6.04 43.49
N ALA A 280 -9.26 6.50 44.60
CA ALA A 280 -8.81 6.21 45.96
C ALA A 280 -9.70 5.21 46.74
N ARG A 281 -11.01 5.17 46.47
CA ARG A 281 -11.98 4.32 47.16
C ARG A 281 -11.65 2.83 47.02
N ARG A 282 -11.70 2.08 48.13
CA ARG A 282 -11.52 0.62 48.14
C ARG A 282 -12.65 -0.06 48.90
N GLU A 283 -13.22 -1.10 48.29
CA GLU A 283 -14.22 -1.93 48.95
C GLU A 283 -13.56 -2.95 49.89
N ARG A 284 -14.30 -3.34 50.95
CA ARG A 284 -13.89 -4.35 51.91
C ARG A 284 -14.19 -5.76 51.38
N ILE A 285 -13.31 -6.25 50.51
CA ILE A 285 -13.50 -7.54 49.82
C ILE A 285 -12.33 -8.52 49.98
N GLU A 286 -11.23 -8.11 50.64
CA GLU A 286 -10.02 -8.93 50.74
C GLU A 286 -9.39 -8.87 52.14
N ALA A 287 -8.98 -10.03 52.68
CA ALA A 287 -8.31 -10.13 53.96
C ALA A 287 -6.88 -9.58 53.91
N PRO A 288 -6.34 -8.99 54.99
CA PRO A 288 -5.03 -8.33 54.97
C PRO A 288 -3.87 -9.21 54.52
N PRO A 289 -3.74 -10.50 54.94
CA PRO A 289 -2.65 -11.34 54.48
C PRO A 289 -2.66 -11.57 52.97
N ARG A 290 -3.84 -11.73 52.36
CA ARG A 290 -3.99 -11.92 50.90
C ARG A 290 -3.57 -10.66 50.16
N ARG A 291 -4.04 -9.49 50.60
CA ARG A 291 -3.64 -8.19 50.04
C ARG A 291 -2.13 -7.93 50.20
N TYR A 292 -1.56 -8.23 51.36
CA TYR A 292 -0.12 -8.06 51.63
C TYR A 292 0.71 -8.89 50.65
N TRP A 293 0.42 -10.19 50.57
CA TRP A 293 1.17 -11.11 49.72
C TRP A 293 0.97 -10.86 48.24
N ALA A 294 -0.21 -10.38 47.82
CA ALA A 294 -0.43 -9.96 46.44
C ALA A 294 0.63 -8.94 46.00
N TRP A 295 0.81 -7.86 46.77
CA TRP A 295 1.83 -6.84 46.50
C TRP A 295 3.27 -7.37 46.52
N GLN A 296 3.57 -8.37 47.34
CA GLN A 296 4.91 -8.98 47.41
C GLN A 296 5.21 -9.89 46.23
N MET A 297 4.19 -10.50 45.64
CA MET A 297 4.32 -11.48 44.56
C MET A 297 4.04 -10.88 43.17
N MET A 298 4.17 -9.55 43.03
CA MET A 298 3.84 -8.81 41.80
C MET A 298 2.40 -9.03 41.31
N MET A 299 1.49 -9.44 42.20
CA MET A 299 0.06 -9.51 41.94
C MET A 299 -0.61 -8.21 42.38
N ARG A 300 -1.63 -7.79 41.62
CA ARG A 300 -2.49 -6.67 42.03
C ARG A 300 -3.58 -7.16 42.98
N PRO A 301 -3.77 -6.56 44.18
CA PRO A 301 -4.91 -6.90 45.04
C PRO A 301 -6.25 -6.68 44.32
N TRP A 302 -7.24 -7.54 44.61
CA TRP A 302 -8.51 -7.54 43.88
C TRP A 302 -9.26 -6.22 44.02
N ASN A 303 -9.25 -5.62 45.21
CA ASN A 303 -9.90 -4.33 45.46
C ASN A 303 -9.23 -3.13 44.78
N VAL A 304 -7.96 -3.26 44.39
CA VAL A 304 -7.26 -2.24 43.58
C VAL A 304 -7.59 -2.43 42.11
N TYR A 305 -7.61 -3.68 41.64
CA TYR A 305 -7.98 -3.99 40.26
C TYR A 305 -9.43 -3.57 39.95
N LEU A 306 -10.37 -3.94 40.81
CA LEU A 306 -11.77 -3.56 40.66
C LEU A 306 -11.97 -2.04 40.69
N ALA A 307 -11.24 -1.32 41.55
CA ALA A 307 -11.29 0.14 41.59
C ALA A 307 -10.82 0.78 40.27
N GLN A 308 -9.83 0.20 39.57
CA GLN A 308 -9.42 0.68 38.25
C GLN A 308 -10.51 0.50 37.18
N ILE A 309 -11.21 -0.63 37.21
CA ILE A 309 -12.34 -0.91 36.31
C ILE A 309 -13.48 0.05 36.61
N LEU A 310 -13.87 0.21 37.87
CA LEU A 310 -14.98 1.06 38.29
C LEU A 310 -14.69 2.55 38.03
N HIS A 311 -13.45 2.98 38.22
CA HIS A 311 -13.00 4.31 37.79
C HIS A 311 -13.22 4.50 36.29
N PHE A 312 -12.77 3.55 35.47
CA PHE A 312 -12.93 3.64 34.01
C PHE A 312 -14.40 3.61 33.59
N GLN A 313 -15.21 2.71 34.13
CA GLN A 313 -16.64 2.63 33.81
C GLN A 313 -17.38 3.91 34.20
N CYS A 314 -17.04 4.50 35.36
CA CYS A 314 -17.59 5.78 35.78
C CYS A 314 -17.18 6.93 34.85
N HIS A 315 -15.91 6.97 34.43
CA HIS A 315 -15.41 8.00 33.53
C HIS A 315 -16.00 7.84 32.12
N LEU A 316 -16.07 6.61 31.62
CA LEU A 316 -16.68 6.26 30.33
C LEU A 316 -18.16 6.64 30.31
N HIS A 317 -18.90 6.34 31.37
CA HIS A 317 -20.31 6.72 31.47
C HIS A 317 -20.49 8.23 31.31
N GLN A 318 -19.71 9.05 32.03
CA GLN A 318 -19.79 10.51 31.93
C GLN A 318 -19.33 11.05 30.57
N ALA A 319 -18.27 10.47 30.00
CA ALA A 319 -17.78 10.82 28.66
C ALA A 319 -18.85 10.57 27.58
N LEU A 320 -19.60 9.47 27.68
CA LEU A 320 -20.58 9.09 26.66
C LEU A 320 -21.98 9.69 26.90
N SER A 321 -22.35 10.01 28.14
CA SER A 321 -23.65 10.62 28.46
C SER A 321 -23.68 12.14 28.26
N GLY A 322 -22.52 12.79 28.12
CA GLY A 322 -22.42 14.25 28.02
C GLY A 322 -22.92 14.99 29.25
N SER A 323 -23.09 14.30 30.39
CA SER A 323 -23.63 14.85 31.62
C SER A 323 -22.52 15.13 32.63
N ASP A 324 -22.39 16.38 33.07
CA ASP A 324 -21.53 16.81 34.19
C ASP A 324 -22.00 16.25 35.56
N ASP A 325 -23.13 15.56 35.60
CA ASP A 325 -23.66 14.97 36.83
C ASP A 325 -22.88 13.69 37.20
N GLY A 326 -22.56 13.54 38.48
CA GLY A 326 -21.75 12.47 39.07
C GLY A 326 -22.26 11.03 38.82
N PRO A 327 -21.58 10.00 39.40
CA PRO A 327 -21.96 8.60 39.21
C PRO A 327 -23.34 8.31 39.82
N GLY A 328 -24.37 8.40 39.00
CA GLY A 328 -25.78 8.20 39.36
C GLY A 328 -26.80 8.62 38.29
N GLY A 329 -26.36 9.06 37.10
CA GLY A 329 -27.23 9.52 36.00
C GLY A 329 -27.78 8.40 35.11
N THR A 330 -28.95 8.65 34.53
CA THR A 330 -29.77 7.75 33.71
C THR A 330 -29.13 7.24 32.42
N ASP A 331 -29.66 6.10 31.95
CA ASP A 331 -29.33 5.30 30.76
C ASP A 331 -28.80 6.11 29.54
N PRO A 332 -27.58 5.81 29.04
CA PRO A 332 -26.96 6.48 27.89
C PRO A 332 -27.65 6.21 26.55
N CYS A 333 -28.62 5.30 26.49
CA CYS A 333 -29.48 5.11 25.32
C CYS A 333 -30.79 5.91 25.40
N ALA A 334 -31.06 6.66 26.47
CA ALA A 334 -32.33 7.36 26.65
C ALA A 334 -32.68 8.30 25.48
N PRO A 335 -31.77 9.11 24.91
CA PRO A 335 -32.10 9.99 23.78
C PRO A 335 -32.44 9.22 22.49
N GLN A 336 -31.70 8.16 22.17
CA GLN A 336 -31.95 7.33 20.99
C GLN A 336 -33.19 6.46 21.16
N THR A 337 -33.44 5.96 22.37
CA THR A 337 -34.63 5.18 22.71
C THR A 337 -35.87 6.09 22.73
N ASP A 338 -35.74 7.34 23.19
CA ASP A 338 -36.81 8.34 23.15
C ASP A 338 -37.08 8.80 21.72
N ALA A 339 -36.06 8.96 20.87
CA ALA A 339 -36.22 9.25 19.45
C ALA A 339 -36.89 8.09 18.70
N LEU A 340 -36.52 6.84 18.99
CA LEU A 340 -37.13 5.65 18.42
C LEU A 340 -38.59 5.48 18.90
N ARG A 341 -38.86 5.74 20.18
CA ARG A 341 -40.21 5.70 20.76
C ARG A 341 -41.10 6.82 20.18
N GLN A 342 -40.53 7.99 19.90
CA GLN A 342 -41.20 9.08 19.19
C GLN A 342 -41.46 8.73 17.71
N ALA A 343 -40.52 8.07 17.03
CA ALA A 343 -40.71 7.62 15.65
C ALA A 343 -41.80 6.54 15.53
N ILE A 344 -41.85 5.60 16.47
CA ILE A 344 -42.92 4.57 16.54
C ILE A 344 -44.28 5.23 16.82
N ALA A 345 -44.36 6.16 17.78
CA ALA A 345 -45.59 6.88 18.07
C ALA A 345 -46.09 7.72 16.87
N LEU A 346 -45.18 8.32 16.10
CA LEU A 346 -45.50 9.06 14.87
C LEU A 346 -45.94 8.12 13.73
N ALA A 347 -45.35 6.93 13.62
CA ALA A 347 -45.78 5.92 12.66
C ALA A 347 -47.19 5.38 12.99
N GLU A 348 -47.48 5.15 14.26
CA GLU A 348 -48.83 4.78 14.73
C GLU A 348 -49.84 5.92 14.53
N GLU A 349 -49.46 7.19 14.73
CA GLU A 349 -50.29 8.34 14.37
C GLU A 349 -50.55 8.41 12.85
N LEU A 350 -49.54 8.12 12.02
CA LEU A 350 -49.67 8.10 10.57
C LEU A 350 -50.56 6.95 10.08
N GLU A 351 -50.43 5.75 10.66
CA GLU A 351 -51.31 4.62 10.35
C GLU A 351 -52.76 4.89 10.78
N ASN A 352 -52.98 5.45 11.97
CA ASN A 352 -54.32 5.82 12.44
C ASN A 352 -54.93 6.96 11.60
N PHE A 353 -54.10 7.91 11.16
CA PHE A 353 -54.51 8.99 10.25
C PHE A 353 -54.81 8.46 8.84
N ALA A 354 -54.01 7.56 8.30
CA ALA A 354 -54.26 6.92 7.02
C ALA A 354 -55.53 6.05 7.05
N ALA A 355 -55.75 5.32 8.15
CA ALA A 355 -56.97 4.54 8.36
C ALA A 355 -58.23 5.42 8.41
N THR A 356 -58.17 6.57 9.10
CA THR A 356 -59.30 7.51 9.18
C THR A 356 -59.50 8.34 7.91
N ALA A 357 -58.43 8.67 7.17
CA ALA A 357 -58.51 9.37 5.88
C ALA A 357 -59.14 8.51 4.77
N VAL A 358 -58.87 7.20 4.77
CA VAL A 358 -59.49 6.24 3.84
C VAL A 358 -60.98 6.04 4.14
N GLU A 359 -61.41 6.05 5.41
CA GLU A 359 -62.83 6.00 5.77
C GLU A 359 -63.59 7.32 5.52
N ALA A 360 -62.91 8.47 5.57
CA ALA A 360 -63.54 9.79 5.44
C ALA A 360 -63.53 10.39 4.03
N GLY A 361 -62.77 9.83 3.08
CA GLY A 361 -62.79 10.26 1.67
C GLY A 361 -62.34 11.71 1.44
N ILE A 362 -61.33 12.18 2.19
CA ILE A 362 -60.88 13.58 2.14
C ILE A 362 -59.60 13.70 1.28
N GLU A 363 -59.67 14.47 0.20
CA GLU A 363 -58.63 14.54 -0.83
C GLU A 363 -57.57 15.65 -0.62
N ASN A 364 -57.59 16.45 0.46
CA ASN A 364 -56.70 17.62 0.56
C ASN A 364 -56.35 18.13 1.98
N ASP A 365 -55.96 17.25 2.92
CA ASP A 365 -55.56 17.68 4.28
C ASP A 365 -54.12 17.27 4.68
N ILE A 366 -53.26 16.98 3.69
CA ILE A 366 -51.88 16.48 3.88
C ILE A 366 -50.89 17.54 4.45
N PHE A 367 -51.28 18.82 4.54
CA PHE A 367 -50.37 19.93 4.87
C PHE A 367 -50.70 20.68 6.17
N ARG A 368 -50.84 19.98 7.31
CA ARG A 368 -50.81 20.68 8.60
C ARG A 368 -49.36 21.09 8.92
N PRO A 369 -49.06 22.39 9.10
CA PRO A 369 -47.70 22.88 9.32
C PRO A 369 -46.99 22.18 10.48
N GLU A 370 -47.71 21.94 11.60
CA GLU A 370 -47.17 21.30 12.81
C GLU A 370 -46.68 19.87 12.59
N PHE A 371 -47.31 19.12 11.67
CA PHE A 371 -46.90 17.76 11.33
C PHE A 371 -45.61 17.77 10.50
N LEU A 372 -45.50 18.71 9.56
CA LEU A 372 -44.30 18.89 8.74
C LEU A 372 -43.12 19.45 9.54
N THR A 373 -43.34 20.28 10.57
CA THR A 373 -42.27 20.70 11.49
C THR A 373 -41.76 19.53 12.33
N ARG A 374 -42.63 18.63 12.79
CA ARG A 374 -42.23 17.41 13.53
C ARG A 374 -41.46 16.42 12.67
N ILE A 375 -41.86 16.22 11.41
CA ILE A 375 -41.08 15.43 10.44
C ILE A 375 -39.74 16.12 10.13
N GLY A 376 -39.73 17.45 10.03
CA GLY A 376 -38.52 18.23 9.82
C GLY A 376 -37.52 18.13 10.96
N SER A 377 -37.97 18.19 12.22
CA SER A 377 -37.12 17.99 13.40
C SER A 377 -36.62 16.56 13.50
N LEU A 378 -37.48 15.56 13.24
CA LEU A 378 -37.08 14.15 13.21
C LEU A 378 -36.02 13.88 12.12
N LYS A 379 -36.19 14.48 10.93
CA LYS A 379 -35.21 14.40 9.84
C LYS A 379 -33.88 15.05 10.22
N SER A 380 -33.91 16.17 10.93
CA SER A 380 -32.73 16.84 11.48
C SER A 380 -32.00 15.94 12.46
N ASP A 381 -32.71 15.35 13.42
CA ASP A 381 -32.13 14.51 14.47
C ASP A 381 -31.58 13.19 13.90
N TRP A 382 -32.26 12.59 12.92
CA TRP A 382 -31.75 11.45 12.16
C TRP A 382 -30.57 11.79 11.26
N SER A 383 -30.55 12.97 10.65
CA SER A 383 -29.41 13.41 9.84
C SER A 383 -28.18 13.69 10.69
N GLY A 384 -28.35 14.18 11.92
CA GLY A 384 -27.26 14.31 12.89
C GLY A 384 -26.73 12.95 13.37
N ALA A 385 -27.62 11.99 13.60
CA ALA A 385 -27.24 10.62 13.95
C ALA A 385 -26.58 9.85 12.78
N LEU A 386 -27.01 10.06 11.53
CA LEU A 386 -26.37 9.51 10.34
C LEU A 386 -25.05 10.20 10.01
N ALA A 387 -24.94 11.52 10.20
CA ALA A 387 -23.68 12.25 10.00
C ALA A 387 -22.59 11.82 11.00
N ALA A 388 -22.98 11.42 12.22
CA ALA A 388 -22.08 10.77 13.16
C ALA A 388 -21.69 9.33 12.75
N ALA A 389 -22.53 8.66 11.95
CA ALA A 389 -22.24 7.34 11.40
C ALA A 389 -21.28 7.40 10.18
N ASP A 390 -21.33 8.48 9.40
CA ASP A 390 -20.50 8.75 8.20
C ASP A 390 -19.24 9.60 8.48
N ALA A 391 -18.90 9.85 9.75
CA ALA A 391 -17.64 10.49 10.10
C ALA A 391 -16.43 9.59 9.79
N PRO A 392 -15.25 10.16 9.42
CA PRO A 392 -14.04 9.39 9.14
C PRO A 392 -13.67 8.43 10.29
N THR A 393 -13.06 7.30 9.94
CA THR A 393 -12.62 6.23 10.83
C THR A 393 -11.58 6.63 11.89
N ASP A 394 -11.12 7.89 11.88
CA ASP A 394 -10.06 8.44 12.75
C ASP A 394 -10.61 9.18 13.99
N THR A 395 -11.83 8.90 14.43
CA THR A 395 -12.33 9.51 15.66
C THR A 395 -11.70 8.79 16.86
N ARG A 396 -10.93 9.52 17.67
CA ARG A 396 -10.29 9.04 18.90
C ARG A 396 -11.19 9.39 20.10
N ILE A 397 -12.43 8.89 20.11
CA ILE A 397 -13.49 9.39 21.02
C ILE A 397 -13.03 9.38 22.48
N LEU A 398 -12.44 8.27 22.98
CA LEU A 398 -12.02 8.20 24.38
C LEU A 398 -10.95 9.24 24.72
N ILE A 399 -9.98 9.46 23.83
CA ILE A 399 -8.92 10.46 24.04
C ILE A 399 -9.56 11.86 24.07
N THR A 400 -10.40 12.18 23.09
CA THR A 400 -11.10 13.49 23.01
C THR A 400 -11.94 13.77 24.26
N GLU A 401 -12.62 12.75 24.79
CA GLU A 401 -13.43 12.84 26.01
C GLU A 401 -12.61 12.74 27.32
N GLY A 402 -11.26 12.81 27.26
CA GLY A 402 -10.40 12.92 28.43
C GLY A 402 -9.85 11.60 29.01
N ILE A 403 -10.12 10.46 28.36
CA ILE A 403 -9.59 9.14 28.74
C ILE A 403 -8.35 8.82 27.90
N ILE A 404 -7.17 8.88 28.53
CA ILE A 404 -5.89 8.61 27.87
C ILE A 404 -5.29 7.25 28.24
N GLU A 405 -5.75 6.65 29.34
CA GLU A 405 -5.19 5.39 29.85
C GLU A 405 -6.30 4.50 30.41
N LEU A 406 -6.40 3.27 29.87
CA LEU A 406 -7.38 2.29 30.27
C LEU A 406 -6.87 1.39 31.41
N PRO A 407 -7.76 0.80 32.23
CA PRO A 407 -7.41 -0.34 33.08
C PRO A 407 -6.92 -1.52 32.22
N PRO A 408 -6.31 -2.56 32.80
CA PRO A 408 -5.89 -3.74 32.04
C PRO A 408 -7.05 -4.48 31.36
N ALA A 409 -8.28 -4.27 31.82
CA ALA A 409 -9.49 -4.67 31.12
C ALA A 409 -10.68 -3.81 31.56
N GLY A 410 -11.70 -3.79 30.71
CA GLY A 410 -12.95 -3.10 30.95
C GLY A 410 -13.97 -3.41 29.86
N TYR A 411 -15.19 -2.91 30.04
CA TYR A 411 -16.27 -3.09 29.10
C TYR A 411 -16.47 -1.81 28.27
N LEU A 412 -16.74 -1.97 26.97
CA LEU A 412 -17.09 -0.89 26.07
C LEU A 412 -18.50 -1.14 25.51
N PRO A 413 -19.34 -0.09 25.39
CA PRO A 413 -20.62 -0.22 24.72
C PRO A 413 -20.41 -0.36 23.20
N VAL A 414 -21.20 -1.21 22.58
CA VAL A 414 -21.32 -1.34 21.12
C VAL A 414 -22.79 -1.44 20.76
N VAL A 415 -23.15 -1.08 19.53
CA VAL A 415 -24.52 -1.18 19.03
C VAL A 415 -24.65 -2.45 18.19
N PRO A 416 -25.51 -3.41 18.57
CA PRO A 416 -25.86 -4.55 17.73
C PRO A 416 -26.48 -4.06 16.42
N GLY A 417 -26.01 -4.53 15.27
CA GLY A 417 -26.52 -4.08 13.98
C GLY A 417 -25.63 -4.46 12.81
N SER A 418 -25.79 -3.75 11.69
CA SER A 418 -25.02 -3.98 10.46
C SER A 418 -23.60 -3.44 10.50
N LEU A 419 -23.27 -2.58 11.47
CA LEU A 419 -21.93 -2.03 11.66
C LEU A 419 -21.08 -3.02 12.47
N ASP A 420 -19.94 -3.42 11.93
CA ASP A 420 -19.04 -4.36 12.59
C ASP A 420 -18.42 -3.77 13.88
N VAL A 421 -18.12 -4.65 14.84
CA VAL A 421 -17.47 -4.28 16.11
C VAL A 421 -16.13 -3.60 15.86
N ASN A 422 -15.41 -4.01 14.81
CA ASN A 422 -14.05 -3.56 14.57
C ASN A 422 -14.04 -2.06 14.26
N THR A 423 -14.96 -1.60 13.42
CA THR A 423 -15.21 -0.19 13.15
C THR A 423 -15.64 0.57 14.41
N GLN A 424 -16.60 0.04 15.17
CA GLN A 424 -17.12 0.71 16.36
C GLN A 424 -16.03 0.92 17.43
N VAL A 425 -15.24 -0.10 17.72
CA VAL A 425 -14.21 -0.05 18.77
C VAL A 425 -12.99 0.76 18.32
N ARG A 426 -12.61 0.72 17.04
CA ARG A 426 -11.55 1.59 16.50
C ARG A 426 -11.89 3.07 16.64
N ARG A 427 -13.16 3.47 16.44
CA ARG A 427 -13.66 4.83 16.72
C ARG A 427 -13.63 5.22 18.19
N LEU A 428 -13.63 4.25 19.11
CA LEU A 428 -13.51 4.55 20.55
C LEU A 428 -12.05 4.73 20.94
N LEU A 429 -11.22 3.72 20.64
CA LEU A 429 -9.85 3.62 21.14
C LEU A 429 -8.82 4.39 20.29
N GLY A 430 -9.10 4.60 19.01
CA GLY A 430 -8.15 5.13 18.05
C GLY A 430 -7.07 4.13 17.63
N GLU A 431 -6.12 4.63 16.86
CA GLU A 431 -4.99 3.90 16.26
C GLU A 431 -3.77 3.79 17.19
N GLY A 432 -3.83 4.34 18.39
CA GLY A 432 -2.73 4.30 19.38
C GLY A 432 -2.50 2.93 20.04
N VAL A 433 -3.32 1.94 19.70
CA VAL A 433 -3.29 0.57 20.24
C VAL A 433 -3.45 -0.46 19.12
N ASP A 434 -2.82 -1.62 19.29
CA ASP A 434 -3.00 -2.76 18.39
C ASP A 434 -4.21 -3.60 18.82
N LEU A 435 -5.23 -3.69 17.99
CA LEU A 435 -6.51 -4.33 18.31
C LEU A 435 -6.67 -5.68 17.62
N ARG A 436 -6.89 -6.73 18.40
CA ARG A 436 -7.31 -8.06 17.93
C ARG A 436 -8.72 -8.39 18.39
N PHE A 437 -9.58 -8.80 17.46
CA PHE A 437 -10.98 -9.10 17.74
C PHE A 437 -11.22 -10.61 17.82
N CYS A 438 -11.89 -11.07 18.87
CA CYS A 438 -12.15 -12.49 19.13
C CYS A 438 -13.63 -12.70 19.45
N SER A 439 -14.31 -13.59 18.71
CA SER A 439 -15.62 -14.09 19.13
C SER A 439 -15.44 -15.11 20.26
N VAL A 440 -16.15 -14.92 21.37
CA VAL A 440 -16.07 -15.80 22.54
C VAL A 440 -17.45 -16.13 23.08
N ARG A 441 -17.55 -17.21 23.85
CA ARG A 441 -18.76 -17.46 24.64
C ARG A 441 -18.83 -16.46 25.81
N PRO A 442 -20.02 -15.99 26.21
CA PRO A 442 -20.17 -15.04 27.32
C PRO A 442 -19.56 -15.50 28.64
N ASP A 443 -19.53 -16.81 28.92
CA ASP A 443 -18.92 -17.37 30.13
C ASP A 443 -17.38 -17.28 30.15
N TYR A 444 -16.73 -17.16 28.99
CA TYR A 444 -15.28 -16.97 28.90
C TYR A 444 -14.85 -15.58 29.40
N VAL A 445 -15.71 -14.57 29.24
CA VAL A 445 -15.40 -13.16 29.56
C VAL A 445 -15.00 -12.99 31.02
N ALA A 446 -15.68 -13.67 31.94
CA ALA A 446 -15.38 -13.59 33.38
C ALA A 446 -13.97 -14.09 33.68
N HIS A 447 -13.53 -15.17 33.04
CA HIS A 447 -12.19 -15.72 33.23
C HIS A 447 -11.12 -14.80 32.61
N ALA A 448 -11.35 -14.30 31.39
CA ALA A 448 -10.43 -13.36 30.74
C ALA A 448 -10.22 -12.07 31.56
N LEU A 449 -11.26 -11.58 32.23
CA LEU A 449 -11.15 -10.45 33.15
C LEU A 449 -10.25 -10.78 34.35
N GLU A 450 -10.37 -11.97 34.94
CA GLU A 450 -9.50 -12.38 36.05
C GLU A 450 -8.04 -12.55 35.61
N GLU A 451 -7.81 -13.11 34.41
CA GLU A 451 -6.46 -13.35 33.90
C GLU A 451 -5.64 -12.05 33.80
N VAL A 452 -6.22 -10.94 33.36
CA VAL A 452 -5.46 -9.69 33.18
C VAL A 452 -5.34 -8.84 34.45
N GLN A 453 -5.84 -9.32 35.60
CA GLN A 453 -5.83 -8.60 36.89
C GLN A 453 -4.46 -7.98 37.24
N HIS A 454 -3.39 -8.69 36.94
CA HIS A 454 -2.03 -8.32 37.35
C HIS A 454 -1.26 -7.49 36.32
N MET A 455 -1.83 -7.28 35.13
CA MET A 455 -1.16 -6.58 34.03
C MET A 455 -1.20 -5.06 34.21
N ASP A 456 -0.34 -4.34 33.49
CA ASP A 456 -0.30 -2.89 33.52
C ASP A 456 -1.48 -2.25 32.81
N ARG A 457 -1.81 -1.02 33.21
CA ARG A 457 -2.80 -0.17 32.54
C ARG A 457 -2.38 0.10 31.10
N ILE A 458 -3.34 0.34 30.20
CA ILE A 458 -3.09 0.45 28.76
C ILE A 458 -3.04 1.93 28.37
N CYS A 459 -1.90 2.42 27.87
CA CYS A 459 -1.77 3.80 27.42
C CYS A 459 -2.22 3.95 25.96
N LEU A 460 -3.18 4.85 25.69
CA LEU A 460 -3.69 5.10 24.34
C LEU A 460 -2.79 6.04 23.51
N LEU A 461 -1.82 6.70 24.15
CA LEU A 461 -0.99 7.73 23.51
C LEU A 461 0.33 7.17 22.95
N ARG A 462 0.86 6.08 23.53
CA ARG A 462 2.19 5.56 23.16
C ARG A 462 2.29 5.16 21.69
N GLY A 463 1.27 4.47 21.16
CA GLY A 463 1.23 4.11 19.75
C GLY A 463 1.05 5.31 18.80
N LEU A 464 0.42 6.40 19.28
CA LEU A 464 0.26 7.64 18.50
C LEU A 464 1.58 8.40 18.37
N GLU A 465 2.41 8.39 19.42
CA GLU A 465 3.74 9.00 19.40
C GLU A 465 4.75 8.14 18.64
N ASN A 466 4.65 6.82 18.77
CA ASN A 466 5.46 5.87 18.04
C ASN A 466 4.69 4.56 17.82
N ALA A 467 4.35 4.28 16.56
CA ALA A 467 3.59 3.09 16.16
C ALA A 467 4.24 1.76 16.62
N ALA A 468 5.58 1.70 16.75
CA ALA A 468 6.27 0.51 17.24
C ALA A 468 6.03 0.23 18.74
N ASN A 469 5.52 1.21 19.48
CA ASN A 469 5.18 1.12 20.90
C ASN A 469 3.66 1.01 21.13
N ALA A 470 2.88 0.71 20.08
CA ALA A 470 1.45 0.47 20.22
C ALA A 470 1.20 -0.68 21.20
N GLU A 471 0.33 -0.44 22.18
CA GLU A 471 0.03 -1.46 23.18
C GLU A 471 -0.98 -2.47 22.63
N GLU A 472 -0.71 -3.76 22.84
CA GLU A 472 -1.55 -4.85 22.33
C GLU A 472 -2.80 -5.06 23.20
N VAL A 473 -3.96 -5.04 22.56
CA VAL A 473 -5.28 -5.16 23.18
C VAL A 473 -6.13 -6.18 22.43
N ASP A 474 -6.78 -7.06 23.19
CA ASP A 474 -7.76 -7.99 22.69
C ASP A 474 -9.18 -7.49 22.98
N ILE A 475 -10.07 -7.60 22.00
CA ILE A 475 -11.49 -7.27 22.07
C ILE A 475 -12.29 -8.56 21.98
N LEU A 476 -12.89 -8.95 23.10
CA LEU A 476 -13.73 -10.14 23.20
C LEU A 476 -15.19 -9.77 22.94
N VAL A 477 -15.75 -10.35 21.89
CA VAL A 477 -17.13 -10.14 21.45
C VAL A 477 -17.97 -11.34 21.88
N PRO A 478 -18.83 -11.21 22.91
CA PRO A 478 -19.66 -12.31 23.39
C PRO A 478 -20.67 -12.72 22.31
N ASP A 479 -20.71 -14.02 21.98
CA ASP A 479 -21.56 -14.58 20.92
C ASP A 479 -21.39 -13.87 19.56
N GLY A 480 -20.20 -13.32 19.27
CA GLY A 480 -19.93 -12.55 18.05
C GLY A 480 -20.05 -13.39 16.78
N VAL A 481 -20.73 -12.87 15.76
CA VAL A 481 -20.86 -13.57 14.48
C VAL A 481 -19.70 -13.15 13.58
N LEU A 482 -18.82 -14.11 13.27
CA LEU A 482 -17.77 -13.93 12.29
C LEU A 482 -18.43 -13.85 10.91
N THR A 483 -18.30 -12.70 10.26
CA THR A 483 -18.54 -12.55 8.84
C THR A 483 -17.18 -12.48 8.15
N ASP A 484 -17.07 -13.20 7.03
CA ASP A 484 -15.91 -13.01 6.18
C ASP A 484 -15.91 -11.53 5.78
N ALA A 485 -14.84 -10.83 6.13
CA ALA A 485 -14.54 -9.60 5.43
C ALA A 485 -14.45 -10.02 3.98
N SER A 486 -15.44 -9.68 3.14
CA SER A 486 -15.14 -9.61 1.72
C SER A 486 -14.02 -8.58 1.67
N ALA A 487 -12.78 -9.04 1.51
CA ALA A 487 -11.74 -8.21 0.94
C ALA A 487 -12.46 -7.50 -0.21
N GLN A 488 -12.39 -6.17 -0.28
CA GLN A 488 -12.75 -5.52 -1.52
C GLN A 488 -11.72 -6.00 -2.55
N GLN A 489 -11.95 -7.19 -3.10
CA GLN A 489 -11.22 -7.71 -4.23
C GLN A 489 -11.43 -6.67 -5.30
N GLY A 490 -10.32 -6.13 -5.80
CA GLY A 490 -10.39 -5.34 -7.01
C GLY A 490 -11.08 -6.20 -8.07
N MET A 491 -11.98 -5.61 -8.84
CA MET A 491 -12.55 -6.32 -9.97
C MET A 491 -11.44 -6.52 -10.99
N TYR A 492 -11.18 -7.76 -11.35
CA TYR A 492 -10.20 -8.12 -12.37
C TYR A 492 -10.87 -8.22 -13.73
N PHE A 493 -10.18 -7.71 -14.74
CA PHE A 493 -10.67 -7.64 -16.10
C PHE A 493 -9.67 -8.26 -17.07
N GLU A 494 -10.19 -9.03 -18.01
CA GLU A 494 -9.51 -9.21 -19.29
C GLU A 494 -9.71 -7.95 -20.12
N THR A 495 -8.62 -7.27 -20.44
CA THR A 495 -8.68 -6.00 -21.15
C THR A 495 -8.01 -6.11 -22.52
N SER A 496 -8.72 -5.64 -23.54
CA SER A 496 -8.14 -5.37 -24.86
C SER A 496 -8.23 -3.88 -25.16
N PHE A 497 -7.12 -3.25 -25.52
CA PHE A 497 -7.04 -1.83 -25.84
C PHE A 497 -6.52 -1.63 -27.26
N GLY A 498 -7.32 -1.01 -28.12
CA GLY A 498 -6.95 -0.67 -29.49
C GLY A 498 -6.77 0.84 -29.66
N LEU A 499 -5.76 1.24 -30.43
CA LEU A 499 -5.58 2.63 -30.87
C LEU A 499 -6.07 2.80 -32.32
N PHE A 500 -6.63 3.96 -32.64
CA PHE A 500 -7.18 4.28 -33.95
C PHE A 500 -6.66 5.64 -34.44
N ALA A 501 -6.53 5.81 -35.74
CA ALA A 501 -6.19 7.08 -36.35
C ALA A 501 -7.10 7.35 -37.55
N PRO A 502 -7.53 8.61 -37.77
CA PRO A 502 -8.30 8.97 -38.95
C PRO A 502 -7.40 8.97 -40.20
N ARG A 503 -7.89 8.35 -41.27
CA ARG A 503 -7.25 8.31 -42.59
C ARG A 503 -7.82 9.45 -43.45
N ILE A 504 -6.97 10.40 -43.85
CA ILE A 504 -7.36 11.54 -44.70
C ILE A 504 -6.78 11.29 -46.10
N GLU A 505 -7.62 10.95 -47.07
CA GLU A 505 -7.22 10.78 -48.47
C GLU A 505 -7.52 12.07 -49.26
N ARG A 506 -6.54 12.52 -50.05
CA ARG A 506 -6.71 13.64 -50.98
C ARG A 506 -7.31 13.08 -52.27
N ASP A 507 -8.51 13.52 -52.63
CA ASP A 507 -9.11 13.12 -53.91
C ASP A 507 -8.41 13.90 -55.03
N THR A 508 -7.35 13.32 -55.60
CA THR A 508 -6.80 13.79 -56.85
C THR A 508 -7.74 13.30 -57.94
N GLY A 509 -8.78 14.08 -58.23
CA GLY A 509 -9.73 13.79 -59.30
C GLY A 509 -9.00 13.55 -60.62
N ASP A 510 -8.77 12.27 -60.92
CA ASP A 510 -8.16 11.86 -62.17
C ASP A 510 -9.25 11.94 -63.22
N VAL A 511 -9.02 12.79 -64.23
CA VAL A 511 -9.92 13.00 -65.37
C VAL A 511 -9.82 11.76 -66.26
N GLY A 512 -10.39 10.66 -65.81
CA GLY A 512 -10.47 9.41 -66.53
C GLY A 512 -11.56 9.50 -67.60
N PHE A 513 -11.15 9.53 -68.88
CA PHE A 513 -12.00 9.16 -70.00
C PHE A 513 -12.63 7.79 -69.72
N GLU A 514 -13.93 7.73 -69.45
CA GLU A 514 -14.67 6.46 -69.41
C GLU A 514 -14.73 5.84 -70.82
N PRO A 515 -14.31 4.57 -71.01
CA PRO A 515 -14.95 3.71 -71.99
C PRO A 515 -16.27 3.21 -71.39
N VAL A 516 -17.39 3.66 -71.96
CA VAL A 516 -18.74 3.25 -71.57
C VAL A 516 -18.84 1.71 -71.52
N PRO A 517 -19.24 1.11 -70.38
CA PRO A 517 -19.55 -0.30 -70.31
C PRO A 517 -21.00 -0.55 -70.75
N GLY A 518 -21.18 -1.48 -71.68
CA GLY A 518 -22.51 -1.93 -72.09
C GLY A 518 -22.48 -3.05 -73.12
N SER A 519 -22.30 -4.29 -72.66
CA SER A 519 -22.80 -5.47 -73.40
C SER A 519 -23.40 -6.47 -72.41
N PRO A 520 -24.73 -6.68 -72.41
CA PRO A 520 -25.37 -7.76 -71.69
C PRO A 520 -25.64 -8.96 -72.64
N SER A 521 -25.41 -10.18 -72.14
CA SER A 521 -25.90 -11.44 -72.70
C SER A 521 -26.10 -12.39 -71.52
N ASN A 522 -27.20 -13.12 -71.27
CA ASN A 522 -28.35 -13.50 -72.07
C ASN A 522 -29.60 -13.64 -71.17
N GLY A 523 -30.76 -13.26 -71.70
CA GLY A 523 -32.08 -13.48 -71.08
C GLY A 523 -33.20 -13.04 -72.02
N PHE A 524 -33.59 -13.96 -72.91
CA PHE A 524 -34.77 -14.06 -73.78
C PHE A 524 -35.87 -12.98 -73.81
N GLU A 525 -36.30 -12.67 -75.05
CA GLU A 525 -37.62 -12.24 -75.59
C GLU A 525 -37.83 -10.80 -76.15
N PRO A 526 -38.69 -10.62 -77.20
CA PRO A 526 -38.39 -9.72 -78.33
C PRO A 526 -39.34 -8.52 -78.61
N ALA A 527 -38.77 -7.49 -79.27
CA ALA A 527 -39.31 -6.57 -80.31
C ALA A 527 -40.41 -5.51 -79.96
N PRO A 528 -40.65 -4.46 -80.79
CA PRO A 528 -39.78 -3.61 -81.63
C PRO A 528 -40.11 -2.07 -81.61
N GLY A 529 -39.24 -1.21 -82.15
CA GLY A 529 -39.70 -0.01 -82.93
C GLY A 529 -38.91 1.33 -82.87
N VAL A 530 -38.17 1.62 -83.97
CA VAL A 530 -38.02 2.91 -84.72
C VAL A 530 -37.54 4.17 -83.97
N GLY A 531 -36.33 4.70 -84.20
CA GLY A 531 -35.90 5.61 -85.30
C GLY A 531 -35.56 7.00 -84.68
N GLY A 532 -34.37 7.62 -84.78
CA GLY A 532 -33.65 8.13 -85.95
C GLY A 532 -33.03 9.51 -85.61
N SER A 533 -31.91 9.83 -86.26
CA SER A 533 -31.27 11.15 -86.51
C SER A 533 -30.57 11.98 -85.41
N GLN A 534 -29.24 12.10 -85.60
CA GLN A 534 -28.31 13.25 -85.39
C GLN A 534 -28.91 14.64 -85.70
N PRO A 535 -28.40 15.79 -85.16
CA PRO A 535 -27.07 16.32 -85.55
C PRO A 535 -26.27 17.19 -84.51
N THR A 536 -24.96 17.33 -84.77
CA THR A 536 -24.01 18.38 -84.30
C THR A 536 -24.10 19.65 -85.18
N PRO A 537 -23.34 20.75 -84.97
CA PRO A 537 -22.94 21.46 -83.75
C PRO A 537 -23.17 23.01 -83.87
N GLY A 538 -23.01 23.77 -82.79
CA GLY A 538 -23.01 25.24 -82.83
C GLY A 538 -22.23 25.86 -81.67
N PHE A 539 -21.01 26.31 -81.96
CA PHE A 539 -20.14 27.11 -81.09
C PHE A 539 -20.64 28.56 -80.97
N THR A 540 -20.60 29.13 -79.76
CA THR A 540 -20.20 30.53 -79.52
C THR A 540 -19.63 30.71 -78.11
N ASN A 541 -18.45 31.34 -78.05
CA ASN A 541 -17.66 31.67 -76.85
C ASN A 541 -18.29 32.76 -75.96
N ARG A 542 -18.01 32.69 -74.64
CA ARG A 542 -17.94 33.84 -73.71
C ARG A 542 -16.95 33.50 -72.56
N PRO A 543 -16.17 34.47 -72.02
CA PRO A 543 -14.89 34.18 -71.37
C PRO A 543 -14.98 33.84 -69.87
N ALA A 544 -13.87 33.31 -69.37
CA ALA A 544 -13.60 32.79 -68.03
C ALA A 544 -14.19 33.62 -66.87
N SER A 545 -14.71 32.89 -65.88
CA SER A 545 -14.79 33.30 -64.48
C SER A 545 -14.28 32.14 -63.65
N GLY A 546 -13.42 32.48 -62.68
CA GLY A 546 -12.52 31.56 -61.98
C GLY A 546 -13.20 30.36 -61.34
N VAL A 547 -12.66 29.18 -61.67
CA VAL A 547 -12.81 27.98 -60.85
C VAL A 547 -11.51 27.87 -60.07
N THR A 548 -11.55 28.21 -58.78
CA THR A 548 -10.53 27.79 -57.82
C THR A 548 -10.65 26.28 -57.69
N ASN A 549 -9.69 25.56 -58.28
CA ASN A 549 -9.48 24.13 -58.00
C ASN A 549 -9.05 24.00 -56.53
N GLN A 550 -9.99 23.84 -55.61
CA GLN A 550 -9.69 23.37 -54.26
C GLN A 550 -9.73 21.82 -54.27
N PRO A 551 -8.74 21.14 -53.68
CA PRO A 551 -8.78 19.69 -53.53
C PRO A 551 -9.90 19.30 -52.58
N ALA A 552 -10.73 18.33 -52.97
CA ALA A 552 -11.69 17.69 -52.06
C ALA A 552 -10.95 16.64 -51.22
N PHE A 553 -11.15 16.68 -49.90
CA PHE A 553 -10.61 15.68 -48.97
C PHE A 553 -11.75 14.74 -48.57
N THR A 554 -11.57 13.43 -48.77
CA THR A 554 -12.60 12.44 -48.42
C THR A 554 -12.09 11.58 -47.26
N ILE A 555 -12.90 11.44 -46.21
CA ILE A 555 -12.64 10.52 -45.09
C ILE A 555 -13.50 9.27 -45.27
N ASN A 556 -12.88 8.09 -45.19
CA ASN A 556 -13.61 6.82 -45.11
C ASN A 556 -14.30 6.73 -43.73
N GLN A 557 -15.60 6.39 -43.72
CA GLN A 557 -16.42 6.31 -42.50
C GLN A 557 -15.79 5.41 -41.42
N PRO A 558 -16.14 5.58 -40.13
CA PRO A 558 -15.52 4.85 -39.01
C PRO A 558 -15.56 3.31 -39.10
N ALA A 559 -16.42 2.74 -39.96
CA ALA A 559 -16.45 1.30 -40.25
C ALA A 559 -15.23 0.78 -41.05
N ASP A 560 -14.50 1.65 -41.76
CA ASP A 560 -13.34 1.33 -42.61
C ASP A 560 -12.00 1.81 -41.99
N THR A 561 -11.97 2.09 -40.68
CA THR A 561 -10.74 2.39 -39.95
C THR A 561 -9.82 1.16 -39.92
N VAL A 562 -8.57 1.30 -40.36
CA VAL A 562 -7.54 0.26 -40.21
C VAL A 562 -7.41 -0.01 -38.71
N ALA A 563 -7.68 -1.24 -38.28
CA ALA A 563 -7.57 -1.64 -36.89
C ALA A 563 -6.11 -1.44 -36.43
N GLY A 564 -5.86 -0.36 -35.67
CA GLY A 564 -4.52 -0.07 -35.17
C GLY A 564 -4.04 -1.06 -34.10
N PRO A 565 -2.90 -0.79 -33.46
CA PRO A 565 -2.26 -1.72 -32.53
C PRO A 565 -3.21 -2.12 -31.39
N GLN A 566 -3.36 -3.43 -31.17
CA GLN A 566 -4.19 -4.02 -30.11
C GLN A 566 -3.36 -4.64 -28.98
N PHE A 567 -3.40 -3.99 -27.83
CA PHE A 567 -2.81 -4.46 -26.59
C PHE A 567 -3.79 -5.39 -25.86
N ARG A 568 -3.28 -6.48 -25.29
CA ARG A 568 -4.04 -7.37 -24.41
C ARG A 568 -3.29 -7.61 -23.12
N GLY A 569 -4.03 -7.65 -22.02
CA GLY A 569 -3.49 -7.99 -20.71
C GLY A 569 -4.55 -7.87 -19.62
N ALA A 570 -4.11 -7.70 -18.38
CA ALA A 570 -4.97 -7.64 -17.21
C ALA A 570 -5.30 -6.18 -16.87
N GLY A 571 -6.54 -5.96 -16.47
CA GLY A 571 -6.97 -4.74 -15.78
C GLY A 571 -7.43 -5.04 -14.37
N ARG A 572 -7.27 -4.07 -13.46
CA ARG A 572 -7.80 -4.14 -12.09
C ARG A 572 -8.46 -2.82 -11.74
N GLY A 573 -9.72 -2.87 -11.32
CA GLY A 573 -10.45 -1.74 -10.76
C GLY A 573 -10.63 -1.92 -9.26
N GLU A 574 -10.36 -0.89 -8.46
CA GLU A 574 -10.56 -0.94 -7.01
C GLU A 574 -11.29 0.31 -6.49
N ARG A 575 -11.98 0.12 -5.36
CA ARG A 575 -12.54 1.21 -4.58
C ARG A 575 -11.57 1.55 -3.46
N LEU A 576 -11.23 2.82 -3.31
CA LEU A 576 -10.30 3.29 -2.29
C LEU A 576 -11.02 3.45 -0.94
N ALA A 577 -10.28 3.30 0.16
CA ALA A 577 -10.80 3.49 1.53
C ALA A 577 -11.35 4.92 1.76
N THR A 578 -10.79 5.89 1.04
CA THR A 578 -11.20 7.30 0.97
C THR A 578 -12.54 7.52 0.24
N GLY A 579 -13.13 6.46 -0.32
CA GLY A 579 -14.42 6.47 -1.01
C GLY A 579 -14.32 6.63 -2.53
N GLY A 580 -13.17 7.05 -3.06
CA GLY A 580 -12.87 7.14 -4.49
C GLY A 580 -12.51 5.81 -5.14
N GLY A 581 -11.82 5.86 -6.28
CA GLY A 581 -11.55 4.68 -7.10
C GLY A 581 -10.26 4.75 -7.90
N ALA A 582 -9.72 3.58 -8.24
CA ALA A 582 -8.57 3.43 -9.11
C ALA A 582 -8.79 2.36 -10.17
N LEU A 583 -8.13 2.53 -11.32
CA LEU A 583 -8.12 1.58 -12.44
C LEU A 583 -6.68 1.45 -12.94
N HIS A 584 -6.23 0.21 -13.09
CA HIS A 584 -4.89 -0.15 -13.56
C HIS A 584 -5.01 -1.11 -14.75
N PHE A 585 -4.11 -0.98 -15.72
CA PHE A 585 -4.03 -1.87 -16.88
C PHE A 585 -2.58 -2.02 -17.37
N ALA A 586 -2.16 -3.25 -17.61
CA ALA A 586 -0.93 -3.56 -18.35
C ALA A 586 -1.24 -4.51 -19.50
N GLY A 587 -0.63 -4.31 -20.67
CA GLY A 587 -0.81 -5.22 -21.80
C GLY A 587 0.29 -5.17 -22.86
N LEU A 588 0.42 -6.27 -23.61
CA LEU A 588 1.33 -6.42 -24.74
C LEU A 588 0.57 -6.36 -26.08
N LEU A 589 1.24 -5.82 -27.09
CA LEU A 589 0.75 -5.83 -28.47
C LEU A 589 0.67 -7.27 -28.99
N THR A 590 -0.51 -7.68 -29.44
CA THR A 590 -0.76 -9.06 -29.88
C THR A 590 -0.71 -9.25 -31.40
N GLN A 591 -0.52 -8.18 -32.16
CA GLN A 591 -0.38 -8.20 -33.61
C GLN A 591 1.10 -8.36 -34.00
N ASN A 592 1.36 -8.98 -35.17
CA ASN A 592 2.72 -9.09 -35.69
C ASN A 592 3.30 -7.69 -35.92
N THR A 593 4.34 -7.34 -35.16
CA THR A 593 5.00 -6.02 -35.15
C THR A 593 5.37 -5.55 -36.57
N ASP A 594 5.80 -6.47 -37.44
CA ASP A 594 6.16 -6.18 -38.83
C ASP A 594 4.97 -5.73 -39.69
N ARG A 595 3.78 -6.24 -39.40
CA ARG A 595 2.55 -5.85 -40.11
C ARG A 595 2.10 -4.47 -39.68
N VAL A 596 2.14 -4.17 -38.38
CA VAL A 596 1.76 -2.86 -37.83
C VAL A 596 2.72 -1.78 -38.35
N ILE A 597 4.02 -2.04 -38.34
CA ILE A 597 5.03 -1.11 -38.88
C ILE A 597 4.82 -0.90 -40.39
N ARG A 598 4.49 -1.95 -41.14
CA ARG A 598 4.24 -1.87 -42.59
C ARG A 598 2.97 -1.10 -42.93
N ASP A 599 1.89 -1.31 -42.18
CA ASP A 599 0.62 -0.62 -42.37
C ASP A 599 0.77 0.88 -42.01
N LEU A 600 1.48 1.22 -40.93
CA LEU A 600 1.84 2.60 -40.58
C LEU A 600 2.74 3.27 -41.62
N ARG A 601 3.69 2.54 -42.22
CA ARG A 601 4.57 3.06 -43.28
C ARG A 601 3.80 3.37 -44.57
N ALA A 602 2.91 2.45 -44.99
CA ALA A 602 2.09 2.63 -46.20
C ALA A 602 1.14 3.85 -46.09
N GLU A 603 0.72 4.19 -44.88
CA GLU A 603 -0.14 5.35 -44.59
C GLU A 603 0.63 6.68 -44.60
N TYR A 604 1.90 6.68 -44.18
CA TYR A 604 2.75 7.89 -44.19
C TYR A 604 3.23 8.25 -45.60
N GLU A 605 3.54 7.25 -46.45
CA GLU A 605 3.97 7.47 -47.84
C GLU A 605 2.88 8.12 -48.72
N THR A 606 1.59 7.99 -48.38
CA THR A 606 0.49 8.68 -49.06
C THR A 606 0.41 10.19 -48.78
N VAL A 607 1.05 10.68 -47.71
CA VAL A 607 1.03 12.11 -47.33
C VAL A 607 2.20 12.89 -47.97
N GLU A 608 3.29 12.23 -48.37
CA GLU A 608 4.57 12.87 -48.74
C GLU A 608 4.90 12.95 -50.25
N ARG A 609 4.05 12.51 -51.18
CA ARG A 609 4.31 12.76 -52.62
C ARG A 609 3.90 14.21 -53.00
N PRO A 610 4.81 15.10 -53.44
CA PRO A 610 4.75 16.56 -53.21
C PRO A 610 4.03 17.30 -54.34
N VAL A 611 3.48 18.52 -54.18
CA VAL A 611 4.22 19.81 -54.20
C VAL A 611 5.49 19.77 -55.08
N SER A 612 5.44 19.12 -56.25
CA SER A 612 6.50 19.18 -57.25
C SER A 612 6.14 19.95 -58.53
N ASP A 613 4.91 20.49 -58.64
CA ASP A 613 4.47 21.21 -59.84
C ASP A 613 4.42 22.74 -59.62
N VAL A 614 5.54 23.36 -59.24
CA VAL A 614 5.82 24.76 -59.61
C VAL A 614 7.32 24.92 -59.86
N ALA A 615 7.68 24.98 -61.13
CA ALA A 615 9.00 25.37 -61.58
C ALA A 615 9.22 26.87 -61.36
N THR A 616 9.91 27.25 -60.29
CA THR A 616 10.88 28.37 -60.19
C THR A 616 11.40 28.46 -58.75
N GLY A 617 12.71 28.63 -58.59
CA GLY A 617 13.42 28.35 -57.34
C GLY A 617 13.09 29.25 -56.15
N GLU A 618 12.77 28.61 -55.03
CA GLU A 618 13.25 28.81 -53.66
C GLU A 618 12.63 27.69 -52.79
N PRO A 619 13.35 27.06 -51.83
CA PRO A 619 12.77 26.00 -51.02
C PRO A 619 11.83 26.60 -49.95
N ALA A 620 10.52 26.43 -50.14
CA ALA A 620 9.48 26.74 -49.16
C ALA A 620 9.45 25.70 -48.01
N SER A 621 10.59 25.43 -47.37
CA SER A 621 10.72 24.50 -46.24
C SER A 621 10.45 25.14 -44.88
N ALA A 622 9.78 26.30 -44.84
CA ALA A 622 9.58 27.09 -43.62
C ALA A 622 8.14 27.15 -43.09
N ALA A 623 7.13 26.57 -43.77
CA ALA A 623 5.74 26.97 -43.52
C ALA A 623 4.81 25.98 -42.77
N PHE A 624 5.28 24.85 -42.23
CA PHE A 624 4.39 23.98 -41.42
C PHE A 624 5.08 23.46 -40.17
N GLY A 625 5.15 24.32 -39.15
CA GLY A 625 5.64 23.99 -37.82
C GLY A 625 4.51 23.55 -36.89
N ILE A 626 4.35 22.24 -36.69
CA ILE A 626 3.56 21.68 -35.59
C ILE A 626 4.54 21.05 -34.59
N ARG A 627 4.90 21.78 -33.53
CA ARG A 627 5.98 21.40 -32.60
C ARG A 627 5.56 21.00 -31.17
N SER A 628 4.28 20.83 -30.83
CA SER A 628 3.94 20.48 -29.43
C SER A 628 2.71 19.60 -29.25
N LEU A 629 2.91 18.52 -28.47
CA LEU A 629 1.92 17.62 -27.85
C LEU A 629 0.91 16.93 -28.76
N ASP A 630 1.41 16.03 -29.60
CA ASP A 630 0.57 15.01 -30.22
C ASP A 630 1.26 13.65 -30.04
N LEU A 631 0.61 12.70 -29.36
CA LEU A 631 1.07 11.31 -29.23
C LEU A 631 1.25 10.65 -30.61
N ARG A 632 0.44 11.05 -31.60
CA ARG A 632 0.61 10.69 -33.00
C ARG A 632 1.91 11.26 -33.55
N SER A 633 2.31 12.49 -33.23
CA SER A 633 3.60 13.05 -33.66
C SER A 633 4.81 12.44 -32.95
N MET A 634 4.65 11.81 -31.78
CA MET A 634 5.73 11.07 -31.10
C MET A 634 5.90 9.68 -31.69
N PHE A 635 4.80 8.94 -31.89
CA PHE A 635 4.81 7.67 -32.61
C PHE A 635 5.18 7.85 -34.08
N ALA A 636 4.64 8.88 -34.74
CA ALA A 636 4.99 9.24 -36.10
C ALA A 636 6.40 9.79 -36.19
N ARG A 637 6.98 10.52 -35.22
CA ARG A 637 8.42 10.90 -35.29
C ARG A 637 9.38 9.75 -35.01
N ALA A 638 9.00 8.83 -34.11
CA ALA A 638 9.73 7.60 -33.89
C ALA A 638 9.65 6.69 -35.13
N ALA A 639 8.46 6.56 -35.74
CA ALA A 639 8.20 5.84 -36.97
C ALA A 639 8.73 6.55 -38.23
N ASP A 640 8.81 7.88 -38.27
CA ASP A 640 9.31 8.74 -39.35
C ASP A 640 10.83 8.78 -39.33
N ARG A 641 11.50 8.82 -38.17
CA ARG A 641 12.94 8.50 -38.09
C ARG A 641 13.22 7.03 -38.41
N PHE A 642 12.28 6.13 -38.17
CA PHE A 642 12.33 4.73 -38.64
C PHE A 642 12.10 4.60 -40.15
N ALA A 643 11.23 5.43 -40.74
CA ALA A 643 10.74 5.33 -42.11
C ALA A 643 11.52 6.20 -43.10
N THR A 644 11.90 7.44 -42.78
CA THR A 644 12.71 8.30 -43.67
C THR A 644 14.11 7.75 -43.90
N THR A 645 14.69 7.05 -42.91
CA THR A 645 15.98 6.37 -43.06
C THR A 645 15.89 5.10 -43.93
N SER A 646 14.70 4.49 -44.03
CA SER A 646 14.44 3.29 -44.85
C SER A 646 13.77 3.58 -46.20
N ALA A 647 13.04 4.68 -46.33
CA ALA A 647 12.42 5.16 -47.57
C ALA A 647 13.42 5.86 -48.49
N ARG A 648 14.54 6.39 -47.96
CA ARG A 648 15.70 6.78 -48.78
C ARG A 648 16.40 5.58 -49.39
N ALA A 649 16.35 4.41 -48.75
CA ALA A 649 16.89 3.16 -49.30
C ALA A 649 15.91 2.47 -50.27
N GLY A 650 14.59 2.63 -50.09
CA GLY A 650 13.56 2.01 -50.93
C GLY A 650 13.20 2.76 -52.22
N ARG A 651 13.39 4.10 -52.28
CA ARG A 651 12.97 4.91 -53.45
C ARG A 651 13.78 4.60 -54.72
N ASP A 652 15.00 4.12 -54.58
CA ASP A 652 15.87 3.78 -55.71
C ASP A 652 15.58 2.37 -56.28
N ALA A 653 14.92 1.49 -55.52
CA ALA A 653 14.62 0.11 -55.93
C ALA A 653 13.29 -0.06 -56.69
N ALA A 654 12.34 0.88 -56.57
CA ALA A 654 10.96 0.69 -57.07
C ALA A 654 10.68 1.24 -58.49
N VAL A 655 11.66 1.86 -59.18
CA VAL A 655 11.50 2.26 -60.59
C VAL A 655 11.55 1.06 -61.56
N GLY A 656 12.05 -0.11 -61.13
CA GLY A 656 12.34 -1.23 -62.04
C GLY A 656 11.25 -2.27 -62.29
N ALA A 657 10.25 -2.43 -61.42
CA ALA A 657 9.48 -3.69 -61.38
C ALA A 657 7.96 -3.56 -61.51
N THR A 658 7.49 -2.88 -62.55
CA THR A 658 6.17 -3.15 -63.16
C THR A 658 6.34 -3.99 -64.43
N SER A 659 6.65 -5.27 -64.27
CA SER A 659 6.46 -6.26 -65.36
C SER A 659 6.44 -7.70 -64.84
N ASN A 660 5.24 -8.28 -64.94
CA ASN A 660 4.91 -9.70 -65.09
C ASN A 660 4.87 -10.63 -63.88
N ARG A 661 3.63 -10.83 -63.40
CA ARG A 661 3.11 -12.12 -62.94
C ARG A 661 2.82 -13.04 -64.15
N MET A 662 3.23 -14.31 -64.07
CA MET A 662 2.40 -15.46 -64.50
C MET A 662 2.91 -16.79 -63.88
N ALA A 663 1.93 -17.60 -63.45
CA ALA A 663 1.94 -19.06 -63.20
C ALA A 663 2.38 -19.63 -61.82
N THR A 664 1.38 -20.19 -61.13
CA THR A 664 1.41 -21.19 -60.03
C THR A 664 1.30 -22.63 -60.60
N PRO A 665 1.28 -23.73 -59.80
CA PRO A 665 1.93 -24.07 -58.51
C PRO A 665 2.58 -25.49 -58.50
N ALA A 666 3.61 -25.73 -57.66
CA ALA A 666 3.83 -27.05 -57.04
C ALA A 666 4.83 -26.99 -55.87
N ALA A 667 4.51 -27.72 -54.80
CA ALA A 667 5.31 -28.08 -53.62
C ALA A 667 5.61 -26.99 -52.58
N ALA A 668 4.68 -26.89 -51.62
CA ALA A 668 4.93 -26.31 -50.31
C ALA A 668 5.75 -27.28 -49.45
N SER A 669 6.95 -26.86 -49.04
CA SER A 669 7.60 -27.29 -47.81
C SER A 669 8.17 -26.05 -47.12
N SER A 670 7.75 -25.85 -45.89
CA SER A 670 8.08 -24.72 -45.04
C SER A 670 9.58 -24.66 -44.72
N ASN A 671 10.30 -23.68 -45.28
CA ASN A 671 11.54 -23.19 -44.69
C ASN A 671 11.19 -21.99 -43.80
N ARG A 672 11.27 -22.20 -42.48
CA ARG A 672 11.21 -21.15 -41.46
C ARG A 672 12.52 -20.37 -41.52
N LEU A 673 12.42 -19.08 -41.82
CA LEU A 673 13.45 -18.10 -41.48
C LEU A 673 13.39 -17.84 -39.97
N THR A 674 14.51 -18.05 -39.29
CA THR A 674 14.77 -17.65 -37.90
C THR A 674 14.89 -16.14 -37.82
N ALA A 675 13.95 -15.50 -37.11
CA ALA A 675 13.90 -14.05 -36.91
C ALA A 675 14.74 -13.64 -35.69
N ALA A 676 15.59 -12.63 -35.84
CA ALA A 676 16.21 -11.91 -34.72
C ALA A 676 15.12 -11.32 -33.80
N SER A 677 15.31 -11.39 -32.47
CA SER A 677 14.28 -11.18 -31.45
C SER A 677 13.75 -9.73 -31.38
N SER A 678 12.51 -9.51 -31.82
CA SER A 678 11.74 -8.28 -31.53
C SER A 678 10.95 -8.46 -30.23
N SER A 679 10.96 -7.49 -29.31
CA SER A 679 10.00 -7.48 -28.20
C SER A 679 8.69 -6.86 -28.66
N ALA A 680 7.56 -7.42 -28.22
CA ALA A 680 6.25 -6.84 -28.51
C ALA A 680 6.10 -5.53 -27.72
N PRO A 681 5.63 -4.43 -28.36
CA PRO A 681 5.32 -3.19 -27.65
C PRO A 681 4.38 -3.42 -26.45
N ALA A 682 4.63 -2.72 -25.36
CA ALA A 682 3.93 -2.82 -24.09
C ALA A 682 3.32 -1.48 -23.68
N LEU A 683 2.18 -1.53 -23.00
CA LEU A 683 1.42 -0.37 -22.51
C LEU A 683 1.02 -0.58 -21.05
N TRP A 684 1.20 0.46 -20.23
CA TRP A 684 0.69 0.62 -18.88
C TRP A 684 -0.20 1.85 -18.81
N LEU A 685 -1.35 1.73 -18.17
CA LEU A 685 -2.28 2.83 -17.91
C LEU A 685 -2.76 2.74 -16.46
N THR A 686 -2.79 3.87 -15.76
CA THR A 686 -3.37 3.97 -14.43
C THR A 686 -4.12 5.28 -14.24
N MET A 687 -5.27 5.21 -13.57
CA MET A 687 -6.06 6.36 -13.14
C MET A 687 -6.46 6.15 -11.68
N ARG A 688 -6.31 7.19 -10.85
CA ARG A 688 -6.65 7.14 -9.43
C ARG A 688 -7.27 8.48 -9.00
N CYS A 689 -8.38 8.42 -8.29
CA CYS A 689 -9.04 9.57 -7.67
C CYS A 689 -9.39 9.24 -6.22
N GLU A 690 -8.91 10.02 -5.25
CA GLU A 690 -9.03 9.70 -3.81
C GLU A 690 -10.48 9.74 -3.29
N LYS A 691 -11.29 10.70 -3.70
CA LYS A 691 -12.72 10.78 -3.37
C LYS A 691 -13.56 10.49 -4.60
N ASP A 692 -14.79 10.02 -4.40
CA ASP A 692 -15.74 9.88 -5.50
C ASP A 692 -16.06 11.28 -6.08
N PRO A 693 -15.67 11.57 -7.34
CA PRO A 693 -15.87 12.89 -7.93
C PRO A 693 -17.36 13.26 -8.03
N LEU A 694 -18.27 12.28 -8.06
CA LEU A 694 -19.71 12.51 -8.07
C LEU A 694 -20.30 12.78 -6.68
N SER A 695 -19.57 12.43 -5.61
CA SER A 695 -19.98 12.73 -4.24
C SER A 695 -19.49 14.09 -3.74
N LEU A 696 -18.48 14.69 -4.37
CA LEU A 696 -17.91 15.99 -3.99
C LEU A 696 -18.99 17.08 -3.86
N ALA A 697 -18.84 17.93 -2.84
CA ALA A 697 -19.60 19.17 -2.71
C ALA A 697 -19.01 20.28 -3.58
N VAL A 698 -19.84 21.25 -3.98
CA VAL A 698 -19.35 22.45 -4.67
C VAL A 698 -18.35 23.18 -3.76
N GLY A 699 -17.12 23.35 -4.26
CA GLY A 699 -16.01 23.92 -3.52
C GLY A 699 -15.05 22.92 -2.87
N GLU A 700 -15.31 21.62 -2.98
CA GLU A 700 -14.45 20.54 -2.49
C GLU A 700 -13.50 20.04 -3.60
N SER A 701 -12.33 19.51 -3.21
CA SER A 701 -11.37 18.90 -4.14
C SER A 701 -11.01 17.45 -3.77
N SER A 702 -10.51 16.72 -4.77
CA SER A 702 -9.93 15.38 -4.65
C SER A 702 -8.63 15.29 -5.43
N GLU A 703 -7.61 14.62 -4.88
CA GLU A 703 -6.39 14.33 -5.64
C GLU A 703 -6.72 13.37 -6.80
N LEU A 704 -6.21 13.69 -7.98
CA LEU A 704 -6.33 12.96 -9.23
C LEU A 704 -4.94 12.67 -9.79
N ARG A 705 -4.70 11.40 -10.13
CA ARG A 705 -3.47 10.95 -10.79
C ARG A 705 -3.80 10.12 -12.02
N LEU A 706 -3.21 10.50 -13.15
CA LEU A 706 -3.24 9.75 -14.40
C LEU A 706 -1.81 9.46 -14.84
N GLU A 707 -1.54 8.23 -15.26
CA GLU A 707 -0.22 7.86 -15.76
C GLU A 707 -0.34 6.85 -16.89
N ALA A 708 0.48 7.04 -17.91
CA ALA A 708 0.60 6.17 -19.08
C ALA A 708 2.08 5.91 -19.36
N ALA A 709 2.46 4.65 -19.50
CA ALA A 709 3.81 4.27 -19.88
C ALA A 709 3.82 3.29 -21.06
N LEU A 710 4.79 3.44 -21.94
CA LEU A 710 4.95 2.71 -23.18
C LEU A 710 6.39 2.21 -23.28
N GLY A 711 6.57 0.97 -23.70
CA GLY A 711 7.89 0.36 -23.90
C GLY A 711 7.91 -0.52 -25.13
N ALA A 712 8.93 -0.41 -25.97
CA ALA A 712 9.13 -1.30 -27.12
C ALA A 712 10.62 -1.46 -27.44
N ALA A 713 11.02 -2.66 -27.86
CA ALA A 713 12.35 -2.90 -28.43
C ALA A 713 12.25 -3.62 -29.77
N TYR A 714 12.85 -3.05 -30.80
CA TYR A 714 12.86 -3.60 -32.14
C TYR A 714 14.28 -3.53 -32.73
N GLN A 715 14.88 -4.68 -32.99
CA GLN A 715 16.28 -4.78 -33.46
C GLN A 715 17.26 -4.01 -32.54
N ARG A 716 17.86 -2.91 -33.03
CA ARG A 716 18.81 -2.06 -32.28
C ARG A 716 18.15 -0.81 -31.66
N TYR A 717 16.83 -0.76 -31.63
CA TYR A 717 16.05 0.38 -31.16
C TYR A 717 15.29 0.04 -29.88
N VAL A 718 15.48 0.85 -28.83
CA VAL A 718 14.68 0.79 -27.61
C VAL A 718 13.95 2.13 -27.44
N LEU A 719 12.63 2.09 -27.25
CA LEU A 719 11.80 3.24 -26.98
C LEU A 719 11.05 3.03 -25.66
N GLY A 720 11.37 3.86 -24.66
CA GLY A 720 10.59 3.99 -23.43
C GLY A 720 9.98 5.39 -23.36
N ALA A 721 8.68 5.49 -23.10
CA ALA A 721 8.00 6.76 -22.90
C ALA A 721 7.06 6.70 -21.68
N ARG A 722 7.13 7.68 -20.79
CA ARG A 722 6.24 7.78 -19.63
C ARG A 722 5.63 9.18 -19.56
N LEU A 723 4.31 9.23 -19.42
CA LEU A 723 3.52 10.44 -19.23
C LEU A 723 2.78 10.34 -17.90
N MET A 724 2.86 11.38 -17.07
CA MET A 724 2.16 11.44 -15.80
C MET A 724 1.52 12.82 -15.63
N LEU A 725 0.24 12.83 -15.23
CA LEU A 725 -0.52 13.99 -14.79
C LEU A 725 -0.88 13.76 -13.31
N GLN A 726 -0.48 14.68 -12.45
CA GLN A 726 -0.83 14.64 -11.03
C GLN A 726 -1.32 16.02 -10.58
N GLY A 727 -2.44 16.06 -9.86
CA GLY A 727 -3.08 17.31 -9.46
C GLY A 727 -4.34 17.13 -8.63
N ASP A 728 -5.05 18.24 -8.37
CA ASP A 728 -6.34 18.24 -7.67
C ASP A 728 -7.48 18.45 -8.67
N PHE A 729 -8.56 17.68 -8.56
CA PHE A 729 -9.85 17.92 -9.21
C PHE A 729 -10.78 18.68 -8.26
N TYR A 730 -11.07 19.94 -8.58
CA TYR A 730 -11.91 20.83 -7.81
C TYR A 730 -13.33 20.90 -8.40
N CYS A 731 -14.36 20.65 -7.59
CA CYS A 731 -15.75 20.71 -8.02
C CYS A 731 -16.27 22.16 -8.06
N ASP A 732 -16.48 22.70 -9.26
CA ASP A 732 -17.01 24.06 -9.47
C ASP A 732 -18.54 24.08 -9.50
N GLN A 733 -19.16 23.07 -10.13
CA GLN A 733 -20.62 22.99 -10.29
C GLN A 733 -21.09 21.54 -10.22
N LYS A 734 -22.30 21.34 -9.68
CA LYS A 734 -22.95 20.05 -9.56
C LYS A 734 -24.42 20.17 -9.93
N ASP A 735 -24.80 19.51 -11.01
CA ASP A 735 -26.18 19.41 -11.45
C ASP A 735 -26.65 17.96 -11.28
N SER A 736 -27.72 17.78 -10.52
CA SER A 736 -28.33 16.46 -10.33
C SER A 736 -29.78 16.50 -10.84
N SER A 737 -30.07 15.66 -11.83
CA SER A 737 -31.42 15.42 -12.33
C SER A 737 -31.85 13.99 -12.00
N THR A 738 -33.12 13.65 -12.25
CA THR A 738 -33.63 12.29 -12.10
C THR A 738 -33.03 11.29 -13.10
N THR A 739 -32.39 11.77 -14.18
CA THR A 739 -31.89 10.96 -15.30
C THR A 739 -30.38 11.05 -15.52
N ALA A 740 -29.70 12.03 -14.94
CA ALA A 740 -28.24 12.22 -15.06
C ALA A 740 -27.68 12.99 -13.86
N ARG A 741 -26.44 12.67 -13.48
CA ARG A 741 -25.64 13.40 -12.48
C ARG A 741 -24.43 13.98 -13.20
N ARG A 742 -24.28 15.30 -13.16
CA ARG A 742 -23.21 16.02 -13.86
C ARG A 742 -22.41 16.82 -12.84
N VAL A 743 -21.10 16.67 -12.90
CA VAL A 743 -20.14 17.42 -12.09
C VAL A 743 -19.17 18.09 -13.03
N ARG A 744 -19.06 19.42 -12.93
CA ARG A 744 -18.06 20.18 -13.65
C ARG A 744 -16.99 20.62 -12.67
N GLY A 745 -15.74 20.37 -13.02
CA GLY A 745 -14.61 20.75 -12.20
C GLY A 745 -13.44 21.25 -13.02
N ARG A 746 -12.45 21.78 -12.31
CA ARG A 746 -11.14 22.12 -12.85
C ARG A 746 -10.12 21.18 -12.26
N ALA A 747 -9.26 20.65 -13.10
CA ALA A 747 -8.07 19.97 -12.67
C ALA A 747 -6.84 20.75 -13.13
N TRP A 748 -5.80 20.79 -12.32
CA TRP A 748 -4.53 21.34 -12.75
C TRP A 748 -3.44 20.42 -12.29
N GLY A 749 -2.49 20.17 -13.18
CA GLY A 749 -1.43 19.24 -12.87
C GLY A 749 -0.18 19.56 -13.63
N TRP A 750 0.88 18.91 -13.21
CA TRP A 750 2.10 18.91 -13.96
C TRP A 750 2.15 17.69 -14.86
N VAL A 751 2.53 17.91 -16.11
CA VAL A 751 2.83 16.87 -17.09
C VAL A 751 4.34 16.84 -17.32
N TRP A 752 4.91 15.66 -17.17
CA TRP A 752 6.29 15.36 -17.52
C TRP A 752 6.31 14.17 -18.46
N ILE A 753 7.22 14.25 -19.44
CA ILE A 753 7.43 13.23 -20.45
C ILE A 753 8.89 12.81 -20.38
N ASN A 754 9.11 11.56 -19.98
CA ASN A 754 10.42 10.93 -20.04
C ASN A 754 10.44 10.06 -21.29
N ALA A 755 11.36 10.33 -22.22
CA ALA A 755 11.57 9.49 -23.39
C ALA A 755 13.04 9.05 -23.47
N ARG A 756 13.26 7.74 -23.54
CA ARG A 756 14.57 7.15 -23.83
C ARG A 756 14.52 6.53 -25.23
N ILE A 757 15.48 6.90 -26.07
CA ILE A 757 15.69 6.31 -27.39
C ILE A 757 17.13 5.83 -27.47
N GLU A 758 17.32 4.54 -27.65
CA GLU A 758 18.64 3.94 -27.90
C GLU A 758 18.75 3.52 -29.36
N VAL A 759 19.83 3.93 -30.04
CA VAL A 759 20.10 3.57 -31.44
C VAL A 759 21.54 3.08 -31.56
N GLY A 760 21.73 1.78 -31.81
CA GLY A 760 23.06 1.22 -32.08
C GLY A 760 24.09 1.45 -30.95
N GLY A 761 23.64 1.38 -29.69
CA GLY A 761 24.49 1.58 -28.50
C GLY A 761 24.69 3.04 -28.09
N GLN A 762 24.12 4.01 -28.82
CA GLN A 762 24.07 5.41 -28.38
C GLN A 762 22.72 5.73 -27.76
N VAL A 763 22.72 6.16 -26.48
CA VAL A 763 21.51 6.51 -25.73
C VAL A 763 21.25 8.01 -25.86
N GLN A 764 20.05 8.37 -26.37
CA GLN A 764 19.50 9.72 -26.27
C GLN A 764 18.32 9.72 -25.29
N THR A 765 18.52 10.32 -24.13
CA THR A 765 17.45 10.57 -23.17
C THR A 765 16.95 12.00 -23.36
N GLN A 766 15.67 12.13 -23.72
CA GLN A 766 15.00 13.42 -23.80
C GLN A 766 14.04 13.54 -22.61
N GLN A 767 14.49 14.26 -21.58
CA GLN A 767 13.62 14.69 -20.50
C GLN A 767 13.02 16.04 -20.89
N VAL A 768 11.70 16.08 -21.12
CA VAL A 768 11.01 17.34 -21.38
C VAL A 768 10.78 18.02 -20.03
N GLU A 769 11.09 19.31 -19.92
CA GLU A 769 10.82 20.07 -18.70
C GLU A 769 9.35 19.92 -18.27
N PRO A 770 9.09 19.68 -16.97
CA PRO A 770 7.75 19.72 -16.39
C PRO A 770 6.93 20.90 -16.90
N ARG A 771 5.80 20.63 -17.53
CA ARG A 771 4.85 21.68 -17.94
C ARG A 771 3.62 21.61 -17.05
N PHE A 772 3.26 22.75 -16.45
CA PHE A 772 1.98 22.90 -15.79
C PHE A 772 0.88 23.02 -16.85
N ILE A 773 -0.14 22.16 -16.77
CA ILE A 773 -1.29 22.18 -17.67
C ILE A 773 -2.55 22.28 -16.82
N PRO A 774 -3.24 23.43 -16.82
CA PRO A 774 -4.59 23.51 -16.31
C PRO A 774 -5.56 22.92 -17.33
N VAL A 775 -6.50 22.10 -16.86
CA VAL A 775 -7.56 21.49 -17.66
C VAL A 775 -8.91 21.71 -16.97
N SER A 776 -9.94 21.95 -17.74
CA SER A 776 -11.31 21.84 -17.25
C SER A 776 -11.83 20.44 -17.58
N ALA A 777 -12.51 19.82 -16.62
CA ALA A 777 -13.05 18.48 -16.79
C ALA A 777 -14.52 18.46 -16.40
N GLU A 778 -15.36 18.02 -17.32
CA GLU A 778 -16.78 17.76 -17.09
C GLU A 778 -17.01 16.26 -17.02
N ILE A 779 -17.59 15.81 -15.91
CA ILE A 779 -17.90 14.40 -15.65
C ILE A 779 -19.42 14.25 -15.61
N GLU A 780 -19.96 13.45 -16.51
CA GLU A 780 -21.38 13.17 -16.60
C GLU A 780 -21.65 11.67 -16.44
N LEU A 781 -22.47 11.33 -15.44
CA LEU A 781 -22.97 9.98 -15.21
C LEU A 781 -24.45 9.90 -15.61
N ILE A 782 -24.76 9.00 -16.53
CA ILE A 782 -26.11 8.71 -17.01
C ILE A 782 -26.50 7.29 -16.54
N PRO A 783 -27.15 7.14 -15.38
CA PRO A 783 -27.59 5.83 -14.90
C PRO A 783 -28.79 5.32 -15.71
N THR A 784 -28.76 4.05 -16.12
CA THR A 784 -29.89 3.38 -16.78
C THR A 784 -30.46 2.26 -15.91
N VAL A 785 -31.74 1.93 -16.10
CA VAL A 785 -32.42 0.90 -15.30
C VAL A 785 -31.82 -0.49 -15.61
N GLY A 786 -31.49 -1.26 -14.57
CA GLY A 786 -31.01 -2.64 -14.72
C GLY A 786 -29.49 -2.86 -14.69
N GLY A 787 -28.73 -1.97 -14.03
CA GLY A 787 -27.27 -2.14 -13.84
C GLY A 787 -26.41 -1.62 -14.99
N LYS A 788 -27.04 -1.01 -16.00
CA LYS A 788 -26.38 -0.36 -17.14
C LYS A 788 -26.12 1.11 -16.82
N GLY A 789 -25.11 1.69 -17.45
CA GLY A 789 -24.84 3.12 -17.34
C GLY A 789 -23.81 3.60 -18.34
N SER A 790 -23.76 4.92 -18.50
CA SER A 790 -22.75 5.61 -19.30
C SER A 790 -22.07 6.67 -18.45
N LEU A 791 -20.75 6.75 -18.54
CA LEU A 791 -19.90 7.78 -17.94
C LEU A 791 -19.19 8.51 -19.06
N ILE A 792 -19.37 9.82 -19.13
CA ILE A 792 -18.72 10.69 -20.10
C ILE A 792 -17.80 11.63 -19.32
N ILE A 793 -16.52 11.64 -19.67
CA ILE A 793 -15.52 12.57 -19.12
C ILE A 793 -15.02 13.42 -20.28
N THR A 794 -15.37 14.69 -20.31
CA THR A 794 -14.86 15.65 -21.29
C THR A 794 -13.78 16.49 -20.63
N VAL A 795 -12.59 16.52 -21.23
CA VAL A 795 -11.45 17.29 -20.74
C VAL A 795 -11.05 18.31 -21.80
N GLU A 796 -11.01 19.57 -21.40
CA GLU A 796 -10.62 20.70 -22.22
C GLU A 796 -9.37 21.33 -21.62
N THR A 797 -8.30 21.46 -22.39
CA THR A 797 -7.08 22.13 -21.96
C THR A 797 -7.20 23.64 -22.17
N ASP A 798 -6.43 24.45 -21.43
CA ASP A 798 -6.33 25.89 -21.68
C ASP A 798 -5.76 26.27 -23.05
N GLN A 799 -5.21 25.27 -23.76
CA GLN A 799 -4.72 25.38 -25.13
C GLN A 799 -5.81 25.06 -26.17
N GLY A 800 -7.06 24.82 -25.79
CA GLY A 800 -8.15 24.53 -26.74
C GLY A 800 -8.18 23.09 -27.28
N ILE A 801 -7.39 22.17 -26.70
CA ILE A 801 -7.49 20.74 -27.01
C ILE A 801 -8.61 20.13 -26.17
N GLU A 802 -9.61 19.56 -26.82
CA GLU A 802 -10.71 18.82 -26.19
C GLU A 802 -10.64 17.33 -26.51
N PHE A 803 -10.75 16.50 -25.47
CA PHE A 803 -10.95 15.05 -25.62
C PHE A 803 -12.05 14.54 -24.69
N SER A 804 -12.81 13.56 -25.15
CA SER A 804 -13.89 12.93 -24.38
C SER A 804 -13.65 11.44 -24.23
N ILE A 805 -13.86 10.93 -23.03
CA ILE A 805 -13.82 9.51 -22.68
C ILE A 805 -15.25 9.09 -22.38
N THR A 806 -15.80 8.23 -23.23
CA THR A 806 -17.12 7.63 -23.00
C THR A 806 -16.95 6.18 -22.57
N THR A 807 -17.49 5.83 -21.41
CA THR A 807 -17.51 4.46 -20.89
C THR A 807 -18.95 3.99 -20.78
N GLU A 808 -19.27 2.91 -21.46
CA GLU A 808 -20.57 2.24 -21.36
C GLU A 808 -20.38 0.86 -20.72
N TRP A 809 -21.27 0.48 -19.79
CA TRP A 809 -21.24 -0.86 -19.21
C TRP A 809 -22.59 -1.56 -19.24
N ASP A 810 -22.55 -2.87 -19.40
CA ASP A 810 -23.72 -3.75 -19.44
C ASP A 810 -23.49 -5.06 -18.68
N GLY A 811 -24.52 -5.52 -17.98
CA GLY A 811 -24.65 -6.88 -17.44
C GLY A 811 -23.83 -7.21 -16.18
N SER A 812 -23.91 -8.49 -15.81
CA SER A 812 -23.04 -9.18 -14.85
C SER A 812 -22.69 -10.54 -15.47
N PRO A 813 -21.42 -10.85 -15.77
CA PRO A 813 -20.21 -10.04 -15.53
C PRO A 813 -20.18 -8.72 -16.31
N ILE A 814 -19.50 -7.70 -15.77
CA ILE A 814 -19.42 -6.37 -16.38
C ILE A 814 -18.68 -6.47 -17.72
N LEU A 815 -19.36 -6.05 -18.78
CA LEU A 815 -18.76 -5.76 -20.08
C LEU A 815 -18.72 -4.24 -20.24
N ALA A 816 -17.51 -3.66 -20.20
CA ALA A 816 -17.34 -2.22 -20.39
C ALA A 816 -16.65 -1.92 -21.72
N GLY A 817 -17.23 -1.00 -22.48
CA GLY A 817 -16.65 -0.40 -23.68
C GLY A 817 -16.22 1.03 -23.37
N LEU A 818 -14.95 1.33 -23.56
CA LEU A 818 -14.41 2.70 -23.42
C LEU A 818 -14.01 3.20 -24.80
N SER A 819 -14.42 4.42 -25.14
CA SER A 819 -14.06 5.13 -26.37
C SER A 819 -13.42 6.46 -26.01
N LEU A 820 -12.24 6.73 -26.57
CA LEU A 820 -11.55 8.02 -26.49
C LEU A 820 -11.76 8.76 -27.81
N THR A 821 -12.36 9.94 -27.75
CA THR A 821 -12.60 10.81 -28.91
C THR A 821 -11.89 12.15 -28.74
N ILE A 822 -11.40 12.74 -29.84
CA ILE A 822 -10.76 14.06 -29.87
C ILE A 822 -11.48 14.95 -30.88
N ASP A 823 -11.64 16.25 -30.57
CA ASP A 823 -11.98 17.25 -31.59
C ASP A 823 -10.71 17.60 -32.38
N PHE A 824 -10.59 17.00 -33.56
CA PHE A 824 -9.41 17.16 -34.41
C PHE A 824 -9.33 18.56 -35.04
N ILE A 825 -10.47 19.22 -35.29
CA ILE A 825 -10.50 20.56 -35.88
C ILE A 825 -10.00 21.59 -34.87
N ASP A 826 -10.51 21.57 -33.64
CA ASP A 826 -10.08 22.53 -32.61
C ASP A 826 -8.67 22.23 -32.13
N THR A 827 -8.26 20.97 -32.09
CA THR A 827 -6.86 20.61 -31.82
C THR A 827 -5.91 21.19 -32.86
N LEU A 828 -6.26 21.11 -34.16
CA LEU A 828 -5.45 21.73 -35.21
C LEU A 828 -5.45 23.25 -35.09
N ARG A 829 -6.61 23.87 -34.87
CA ARG A 829 -6.75 25.32 -34.67
C ARG A 829 -5.85 25.81 -33.54
N ALA A 830 -5.92 25.18 -32.37
CA ALA A 830 -5.06 25.43 -31.22
C ALA A 830 -3.55 25.35 -31.53
N ILE A 831 -3.15 24.33 -32.30
CA ILE A 831 -1.76 24.13 -32.71
C ILE A 831 -1.29 25.27 -33.63
N TYR A 832 -2.13 25.72 -34.57
CA TYR A 832 -1.81 26.84 -35.45
C TYR A 832 -1.80 28.17 -34.70
N GLU A 833 -2.74 28.37 -33.78
CA GLU A 833 -2.82 29.56 -32.92
C GLU A 833 -1.59 29.76 -32.04
N ARG A 834 -0.97 28.67 -31.59
CA ARG A 834 0.27 28.73 -30.79
C ARG A 834 1.48 29.23 -31.57
N ASN A 835 1.46 29.13 -32.90
CA ASN A 835 2.54 29.55 -33.78
C ASN A 835 2.16 30.80 -34.59
N LEU A 836 1.12 31.55 -34.17
CA LEU A 836 0.55 32.68 -34.92
C LEU A 836 1.60 33.76 -35.27
N ASP A 837 2.57 33.98 -34.38
CA ASP A 837 3.64 34.97 -34.53
C ASP A 837 4.60 34.64 -35.70
N ASP A 838 4.65 33.38 -36.14
CA ASP A 838 5.50 32.91 -37.23
C ASP A 838 4.81 33.03 -38.61
N TYR A 839 3.51 33.36 -38.66
CA TYR A 839 2.72 33.43 -39.90
C TYR A 839 2.27 34.86 -40.22
N THR A 840 2.28 35.21 -41.50
CA THR A 840 1.74 36.48 -41.99
C THR A 840 0.21 36.51 -41.88
N PRO A 841 -0.43 37.70 -41.81
CA PRO A 841 -1.89 37.79 -41.75
C PRO A 841 -2.63 37.11 -42.92
N GLU A 842 -1.99 37.02 -44.10
CA GLU A 842 -2.54 36.30 -45.26
C GLU A 842 -2.46 34.78 -45.07
N GLU A 843 -1.38 34.26 -44.48
CA GLU A 843 -1.25 32.84 -44.12
C GLU A 843 -2.21 32.45 -43.00
N GLN A 844 -2.39 33.32 -41.99
CA GLN A 844 -3.38 33.10 -40.92
C GLN A 844 -4.80 32.97 -41.49
N GLN A 845 -5.19 33.84 -42.43
CA GLN A 845 -6.49 33.74 -43.09
C GLN A 845 -6.61 32.47 -43.96
N GLN A 846 -5.53 32.06 -44.64
CA GLN A 846 -5.53 30.81 -45.43
C GLN A 846 -5.66 29.56 -44.56
N ILE A 847 -5.06 29.56 -43.36
CA ILE A 847 -5.19 28.49 -42.38
C ILE A 847 -6.63 28.43 -41.86
N GLU A 848 -7.23 29.57 -41.53
CA GLU A 848 -8.63 29.65 -41.09
C GLU A 848 -9.61 29.20 -42.18
N ASP A 849 -9.42 29.65 -43.42
CA ASP A 849 -10.22 29.21 -44.57
C ASP A 849 -10.01 27.71 -44.85
N PHE A 850 -8.80 27.18 -44.64
CA PHE A 850 -8.51 25.76 -44.77
C PHE A 850 -9.21 24.93 -43.68
N LEU A 851 -9.13 25.34 -42.41
CA LEU A 851 -9.79 24.65 -41.30
C LEU A 851 -11.32 24.69 -41.44
N ALA A 852 -11.88 25.82 -41.84
CA ALA A 852 -13.32 25.96 -42.11
C ALA A 852 -13.78 25.05 -43.26
N ASN A 853 -13.00 24.97 -44.34
CA ASN A 853 -13.31 24.09 -45.47
C ASN A 853 -13.13 22.60 -45.11
N LEU A 854 -12.11 22.28 -44.31
CA LEU A 854 -11.88 20.92 -43.81
C LEU A 854 -13.03 20.46 -42.92
N GLU A 855 -13.53 21.33 -42.05
CA GLU A 855 -14.69 21.09 -41.19
C GLU A 855 -15.99 20.94 -42.00
N GLU A 856 -16.24 21.83 -42.97
CA GLU A 856 -17.43 21.79 -43.83
C GLU A 856 -17.47 20.49 -44.67
N GLN A 857 -16.33 20.03 -45.17
CA GLN A 857 -16.23 18.79 -45.93
C GLN A 857 -16.27 17.54 -45.04
N ASN A 858 -15.83 17.64 -43.78
CA ASN A 858 -15.62 16.50 -42.89
C ASN A 858 -16.11 16.77 -41.45
N PRO A 859 -17.42 16.87 -41.21
CA PRO A 859 -17.98 17.19 -39.89
C PRO A 859 -17.65 16.14 -38.82
N GLY A 860 -17.31 14.91 -39.21
CA GLY A 860 -16.86 13.84 -38.28
C GLY A 860 -15.49 14.09 -37.64
N LEU A 861 -14.71 15.07 -38.11
CA LEU A 861 -13.44 15.45 -37.50
C LEU A 861 -13.60 16.13 -36.14
N ARG A 862 -14.81 16.58 -35.79
CA ARG A 862 -15.15 17.11 -34.47
C ARG A 862 -15.22 16.05 -33.36
N ALA A 863 -15.29 14.76 -33.71
CA ALA A 863 -15.40 13.67 -32.75
C ALA A 863 -14.71 12.40 -33.26
N VAL A 864 -13.39 12.46 -33.44
CA VAL A 864 -12.60 11.35 -33.96
C VAL A 864 -12.29 10.35 -32.85
N GLU A 865 -12.73 9.11 -32.98
CA GLU A 865 -12.32 8.01 -32.09
C GLU A 865 -10.85 7.63 -32.32
N VAL A 866 -10.04 7.76 -31.28
CA VAL A 866 -8.58 7.49 -31.31
C VAL A 866 -8.17 6.31 -30.43
N GLY A 867 -9.09 5.79 -29.61
CA GLY A 867 -8.81 4.65 -28.75
C GLY A 867 -10.09 3.93 -28.31
N ARG A 868 -10.02 2.60 -28.21
CA ARG A 868 -11.12 1.77 -27.70
C ARG A 868 -10.59 0.72 -26.74
N ALA A 869 -11.16 0.66 -25.54
CA ALA A 869 -10.96 -0.44 -24.61
C ALA A 869 -12.19 -1.33 -24.55
N ARG A 870 -11.98 -2.64 -24.41
CA ARG A 870 -13.00 -3.60 -24.01
C ARG A 870 -12.52 -4.31 -22.77
N LEU A 871 -13.31 -4.23 -21.70
CA LEU A 871 -13.04 -4.88 -20.42
C LEU A 871 -14.11 -5.93 -20.19
N ARG A 872 -13.69 -7.14 -19.88
CA ARG A 872 -14.57 -8.25 -19.45
C ARG A 872 -14.16 -8.67 -18.05
N GLU A 873 -15.05 -8.55 -17.09
CA GLU A 873 -14.81 -9.01 -15.72
C GLU A 873 -14.51 -10.52 -15.71
N ASN A 874 -13.34 -10.89 -15.18
CA ASN A 874 -12.93 -12.28 -14.98
C ASN A 874 -12.00 -12.36 -13.75
N PRO A 875 -12.45 -12.93 -12.62
CA PRO A 875 -11.65 -13.04 -11.40
C PRO A 875 -10.44 -13.99 -11.55
N GLU A 876 -10.48 -14.94 -12.50
CA GLU A 876 -9.36 -15.88 -12.73
C GLU A 876 -8.09 -15.19 -13.25
N VAL A 877 -8.18 -13.93 -13.70
CA VAL A 877 -7.03 -13.13 -14.14
C VAL A 877 -6.02 -12.86 -13.00
N GLU A 878 -6.45 -12.97 -11.74
CA GLU A 878 -5.57 -12.85 -10.57
C GLU A 878 -4.58 -14.02 -10.48
N ASP A 879 -4.95 -15.22 -10.95
CA ASP A 879 -4.11 -16.42 -10.90
C ASP A 879 -2.87 -16.26 -11.82
N GLU A 880 -1.68 -16.56 -11.27
CA GLU A 880 -0.41 -16.53 -12.00
C GLU A 880 -0.43 -17.43 -13.25
N ALA A 881 -1.24 -18.51 -13.23
CA ALA A 881 -1.41 -19.41 -14.37
C ALA A 881 -2.25 -18.82 -15.52
N HIS A 882 -2.96 -17.71 -15.30
CA HIS A 882 -3.83 -17.13 -16.30
C HIS A 882 -3.04 -16.39 -17.40
N ALA A 883 -3.43 -16.57 -18.67
CA ALA A 883 -2.66 -16.03 -19.81
C ALA A 883 -2.53 -14.50 -19.78
N HIS A 884 -3.56 -13.79 -19.34
CA HIS A 884 -3.53 -12.32 -19.19
C HIS A 884 -2.67 -11.85 -18.01
N HIS A 885 -2.51 -12.67 -16.96
CA HIS A 885 -1.59 -12.41 -15.86
C HIS A 885 -0.15 -12.43 -16.39
N ALA A 886 0.27 -13.56 -16.97
CA ALA A 886 1.61 -13.73 -17.54
C ALA A 886 1.94 -12.68 -18.62
N THR A 887 0.96 -12.31 -19.45
CA THR A 887 1.11 -11.26 -20.47
C THR A 887 1.37 -9.89 -19.85
N SER A 888 0.71 -9.58 -18.74
CA SER A 888 0.87 -8.30 -18.03
C SER A 888 2.23 -8.18 -17.36
N ILE A 889 2.71 -9.25 -16.71
CA ILE A 889 4.05 -9.28 -16.11
C ILE A 889 5.14 -9.09 -17.19
N ARG A 890 4.98 -9.72 -18.35
CA ARG A 890 5.88 -9.50 -19.50
C ARG A 890 5.81 -8.05 -20.00
N ALA A 891 4.61 -7.45 -20.09
CA ALA A 891 4.44 -6.05 -20.46
C ALA A 891 5.22 -5.11 -19.54
N LEU A 892 5.06 -5.28 -18.22
CA LEU A 892 5.73 -4.43 -17.22
C LEU A 892 7.26 -4.58 -17.28
N ARG A 893 7.78 -5.79 -17.53
CA ARG A 893 9.22 -6.02 -17.75
C ARG A 893 9.74 -5.31 -19.00
N THR A 894 8.99 -5.34 -20.11
CA THR A 894 9.35 -4.62 -21.34
C THR A 894 9.36 -3.10 -21.12
N ILE A 895 8.43 -2.57 -20.34
CA ILE A 895 8.38 -1.13 -20.02
C ILE A 895 9.54 -0.73 -19.09
N GLU A 896 9.81 -1.49 -18.03
CA GLU A 896 10.93 -1.24 -17.11
C GLU A 896 12.27 -1.21 -17.85
N SER A 897 12.52 -2.22 -18.70
CA SER A 897 13.74 -2.29 -19.53
C SER A 897 13.83 -1.15 -20.54
N ALA A 898 12.70 -0.71 -21.12
CA ALA A 898 12.69 0.38 -22.09
C ALA A 898 12.87 1.76 -21.44
N LEU A 899 12.40 1.94 -20.20
CA LEU A 899 12.50 3.19 -19.45
C LEU A 899 13.84 3.36 -18.72
N ASP A 900 14.58 2.27 -18.42
CA ASP A 900 15.76 2.29 -17.53
C ASP A 900 15.45 2.70 -16.07
N GLU A 901 14.21 2.48 -15.62
CA GLU A 901 13.75 2.88 -14.29
C GLU A 901 13.60 1.64 -13.39
N ASP A 902 14.65 1.32 -12.63
CA ASP A 902 14.62 0.23 -11.64
C ASP A 902 13.44 0.40 -10.66
N GLY A 903 12.61 -0.64 -10.53
CA GLY A 903 11.49 -0.65 -9.58
C GLY A 903 10.15 -0.18 -10.16
N PHE A 904 10.10 0.27 -11.42
CA PHE A 904 8.84 0.52 -12.12
C PHE A 904 7.95 -0.72 -12.12
N ARG A 905 8.54 -1.89 -12.46
CA ARG A 905 7.78 -3.15 -12.54
C ARG A 905 7.21 -3.52 -11.19
N ALA A 906 8.03 -3.54 -10.15
CA ALA A 906 7.61 -3.90 -8.80
C ALA A 906 6.45 -3.01 -8.30
N SER A 907 6.50 -1.70 -8.60
CA SER A 907 5.45 -0.76 -8.21
C SER A 907 4.14 -0.98 -8.99
N ALA A 908 4.23 -1.17 -10.31
CA ALA A 908 3.06 -1.40 -11.16
C ALA A 908 2.42 -2.77 -10.93
N GLU A 909 3.23 -3.79 -10.64
CA GLU A 909 2.81 -5.14 -10.30
C GLU A 909 2.04 -5.16 -8.97
N LEU A 910 2.49 -4.44 -7.94
CA LEU A 910 1.76 -4.31 -6.68
C LEU A 910 0.38 -3.63 -6.84
N LEU A 911 0.23 -2.71 -7.80
CA LEU A 911 -1.05 -2.06 -8.09
C LEU A 911 -2.00 -2.96 -8.88
N LEU A 912 -1.45 -3.75 -9.81
CA LEU A 912 -2.21 -4.61 -10.72
C LEU A 912 -2.55 -5.97 -10.08
N PHE A 913 -1.63 -6.55 -9.31
CA PHE A 913 -1.72 -7.82 -8.61
C PHE A 913 -1.20 -7.66 -7.18
N PRO A 914 -1.92 -6.92 -6.30
CA PRO A 914 -1.50 -6.79 -4.92
C PRO A 914 -1.40 -8.19 -4.28
N PRO A 915 -0.34 -8.49 -3.52
CA PRO A 915 -0.25 -9.75 -2.80
C PRO A 915 -1.49 -9.88 -1.92
N ALA A 916 -2.07 -11.09 -1.87
CA ALA A 916 -3.15 -11.39 -0.95
C ALA A 916 -2.74 -10.82 0.41
N PRO A 917 -3.54 -9.92 1.02
CA PRO A 917 -3.15 -9.32 2.28
C PRO A 917 -2.83 -10.48 3.22
N PRO A 918 -1.70 -10.42 3.98
CA PRO A 918 -1.52 -11.36 5.07
C PRO A 918 -2.83 -11.40 5.84
N SER A 919 -3.28 -12.58 6.24
CA SER A 919 -4.59 -12.86 6.83
C SER A 919 -4.80 -12.16 8.18
N THR A 920 -4.72 -10.83 8.18
CA THR A 920 -4.72 -9.91 9.30
C THR A 920 -5.76 -8.83 9.12
N ASP A 921 -6.50 -8.79 8.01
CA ASP A 921 -7.77 -8.07 8.02
C ASP A 921 -8.74 -8.94 8.85
N PRO A 922 -9.08 -8.52 10.08
CA PRO A 922 -9.84 -9.37 10.99
C PRO A 922 -11.17 -9.71 10.32
N THR A 923 -11.53 -11.00 10.33
CA THR A 923 -12.92 -11.45 10.25
C THR A 923 -13.81 -10.39 10.88
N ARG A 924 -14.71 -9.80 10.08
CA ARG A 924 -15.60 -8.76 10.59
C ARG A 924 -16.47 -9.44 11.63
N ILE A 925 -16.43 -8.97 12.87
CA ILE A 925 -17.25 -9.55 13.93
C ILE A 925 -18.47 -8.66 14.10
N LEU A 926 -19.66 -9.19 13.83
CA LEU A 926 -20.90 -8.49 14.15
C LEU A 926 -21.23 -8.66 15.65
N PRO A 927 -21.58 -7.57 16.36
CA PRO A 927 -21.97 -7.66 17.75
C PRO A 927 -23.39 -8.24 17.87
N THR A 928 -23.55 -9.27 18.70
CA THR A 928 -24.86 -9.78 19.12
C THR A 928 -25.32 -9.23 20.47
N ARG A 929 -24.38 -8.68 21.24
CA ARG A 929 -24.60 -7.97 22.51
C ARG A 929 -24.26 -6.49 22.34
N ASP A 930 -24.82 -5.68 23.23
CA ASP A 930 -24.60 -4.23 23.32
C ASP A 930 -23.30 -3.84 24.04
N TRP A 931 -22.41 -4.80 24.25
CA TRP A 931 -21.13 -4.59 24.93
C TRP A 931 -20.06 -5.58 24.45
N VAL A 932 -18.81 -5.16 24.60
CA VAL A 932 -17.61 -6.00 24.43
C VAL A 932 -16.69 -5.84 25.63
N LEU A 933 -15.85 -6.85 25.90
CA LEU A 933 -14.76 -6.73 26.87
C LEU A 933 -13.46 -6.44 26.11
N PHE A 934 -12.75 -5.37 26.46
CA PHE A 934 -11.35 -5.24 26.08
C PHE A 934 -10.45 -5.73 27.22
N HIS A 935 -9.31 -6.31 26.87
CA HIS A 935 -8.25 -6.57 27.83
C HIS A 935 -6.87 -6.48 27.20
N ARG A 936 -5.85 -6.21 28.01
CA ARG A 936 -4.45 -6.21 27.56
C ARG A 936 -4.08 -7.61 27.09
N ARG A 937 -3.44 -7.71 25.92
CA ARG A 937 -2.97 -8.99 25.40
C ARG A 937 -1.80 -9.47 26.24
N ARG A 938 -1.89 -10.72 26.73
CA ARG A 938 -0.76 -11.38 27.39
C ARG A 938 0.20 -11.90 26.33
N SER A 939 1.41 -11.38 26.31
CA SER A 939 2.54 -12.02 25.67
C SER A 939 3.35 -12.76 26.73
N ASN A 940 3.74 -13.99 26.41
CA ASN A 940 4.69 -14.72 27.21
C ASN A 940 5.80 -15.17 26.27
N THR A 941 6.91 -14.44 26.30
CA THR A 941 8.12 -14.84 25.59
C THR A 941 8.83 -15.86 26.44
N CYS A 942 8.32 -17.09 26.41
CA CYS A 942 9.07 -18.19 26.94
C CYS A 942 10.13 -18.60 25.92
N ASP A 943 11.37 -18.66 26.35
CA ASP A 943 12.41 -19.44 25.68
C ASP A 943 12.12 -20.96 25.76
N CYS A 944 10.87 -21.36 26.05
CA CYS A 944 10.39 -22.75 26.00
C CYS A 944 9.81 -23.10 24.62
N CYS A 945 9.56 -22.09 23.80
CA CYS A 945 9.34 -22.22 22.37
C CYS A 945 10.19 -21.15 21.69
N GLN A 946 11.51 -21.34 21.66
CA GLN A 946 12.14 -21.15 20.35
C GLN A 946 11.20 -21.87 19.36
N PRO A 947 10.69 -21.25 18.27
CA PRO A 947 10.34 -22.10 17.15
C PRO A 947 11.53 -23.05 17.01
N GLU A 948 11.34 -24.37 16.95
CA GLU A 948 12.42 -25.24 16.48
C GLU A 948 13.06 -24.48 15.32
N PRO A 949 14.33 -24.04 15.45
CA PRO A 949 14.87 -22.90 14.69
C PRO A 949 14.45 -23.06 13.25
N SER A 950 13.40 -22.32 12.86
CA SER A 950 12.42 -22.66 11.82
C SER A 950 12.89 -23.72 10.85
N VAL A 951 12.96 -25.03 11.24
CA VAL A 951 13.93 -26.03 10.71
C VAL A 951 14.71 -25.40 9.56
N VAL A 952 15.70 -24.55 9.87
CA VAL A 952 16.32 -23.72 8.82
C VAL A 952 16.77 -24.76 7.81
N ALA A 953 16.13 -24.74 6.63
CA ALA A 953 16.31 -25.84 5.69
C ALA A 953 17.81 -26.01 5.57
N PRO A 954 18.37 -27.22 5.78
CA PRO A 954 19.82 -27.34 5.88
C PRO A 954 20.44 -26.66 4.66
N PRO A 955 21.53 -25.88 4.84
CA PRO A 955 22.09 -25.07 3.77
C PRO A 955 22.36 -25.96 2.56
N ARG A 956 22.01 -25.47 1.38
CA ARG A 956 22.12 -26.25 0.14
C ARG A 956 23.50 -26.05 -0.45
N ARG A 957 24.21 -27.14 -0.73
CA ARG A 957 25.54 -27.12 -1.34
C ARG A 957 25.41 -27.59 -2.77
N PHE A 958 25.84 -26.81 -3.75
CA PHE A 958 25.85 -27.23 -5.15
C PHE A 958 27.27 -27.31 -5.66
N GLN A 959 27.59 -28.38 -6.39
CA GLN A 959 28.84 -28.49 -7.11
C GLN A 959 28.77 -27.57 -8.33
N PHE A 960 29.72 -26.63 -8.44
CA PHE A 960 29.77 -25.64 -9.51
C PHE A 960 30.73 -26.08 -10.61
N TYR A 961 30.23 -26.14 -11.84
CA TYR A 961 30.97 -26.46 -13.06
C TYR A 961 30.99 -25.31 -14.05
N GLU A 962 32.09 -25.25 -14.79
CA GLU A 962 32.23 -24.50 -16.03
C GLU A 962 32.09 -25.50 -17.19
N ILE A 963 31.34 -25.11 -18.22
CA ILE A 963 31.19 -25.88 -19.46
C ILE A 963 31.45 -24.95 -20.63
N THR A 964 32.35 -25.35 -21.53
CA THR A 964 32.60 -24.61 -22.77
C THR A 964 31.72 -25.15 -23.88
N ALA A 965 31.12 -24.25 -24.66
CA ALA A 965 30.35 -24.58 -25.87
C ALA A 965 30.88 -23.77 -27.06
N PRO A 966 30.99 -24.34 -28.27
CA PRO A 966 31.49 -23.62 -29.43
C PRO A 966 30.45 -22.64 -30.02
N ASP A 967 29.15 -22.91 -29.86
CA ASP A 967 28.05 -22.12 -30.40
C ASP A 967 26.74 -22.32 -29.62
N ASP A 968 25.71 -21.53 -29.95
CA ASP A 968 24.38 -21.61 -29.33
C ASP A 968 23.69 -22.97 -29.57
N ALA A 969 23.94 -23.63 -30.70
CA ALA A 969 23.34 -24.95 -30.99
C ALA A 969 23.86 -26.02 -30.02
N SER A 970 25.12 -25.92 -29.63
CA SER A 970 25.74 -26.80 -28.64
C SER A 970 25.20 -26.56 -27.23
N VAL A 971 24.68 -25.35 -26.93
CA VAL A 971 24.02 -25.05 -25.65
C VAL A 971 22.69 -25.80 -25.52
N ASP A 972 21.92 -25.88 -26.61
CA ASP A 972 20.68 -26.65 -26.65
C ASP A 972 20.94 -28.16 -26.47
N GLU A 973 22.02 -28.68 -27.04
CA GLU A 973 22.44 -30.08 -26.83
C GLU A 973 22.81 -30.34 -25.35
N ILE A 974 23.53 -29.42 -24.70
CA ILE A 974 23.85 -29.49 -23.27
C ILE A 974 22.57 -29.46 -22.43
N ARG A 975 21.61 -28.59 -22.77
CA ARG A 975 20.31 -28.53 -22.09
C ARG A 975 19.53 -29.84 -22.24
N GLU A 976 19.36 -30.34 -23.47
CA GLU A 976 18.65 -31.60 -23.73
C GLU A 976 19.29 -32.79 -22.99
N PHE A 977 20.61 -32.76 -22.85
CA PHE A 977 21.35 -33.77 -22.10
C PHE A 977 20.94 -33.81 -20.62
N PHE A 978 20.90 -32.65 -19.93
CA PHE A 978 20.43 -32.55 -18.54
C PHE A 978 18.91 -32.79 -18.40
N GLU A 979 18.15 -32.71 -19.49
CA GLU A 979 16.72 -33.10 -19.55
C GLU A 979 16.51 -34.62 -19.72
N ARG A 980 17.45 -35.35 -20.32
CA ARG A 980 17.34 -36.81 -20.61
C ARG A 980 18.11 -37.72 -19.65
N GLY A 981 19.20 -37.24 -19.04
CA GLY A 981 19.91 -37.95 -17.97
C GLY A 981 20.76 -39.18 -18.37
N GLU A 982 21.19 -39.32 -19.64
CA GLU A 982 21.95 -40.47 -20.14
C GLU A 982 23.38 -40.09 -20.63
N GLU A 983 24.41 -40.82 -20.14
CA GLU A 983 25.88 -40.77 -20.42
C GLU A 983 26.74 -39.65 -19.74
N SER A 984 28.07 -39.82 -19.64
CA SER A 984 28.95 -39.06 -18.72
C SER A 984 29.52 -37.74 -19.31
N VAL A 985 29.33 -36.62 -18.61
CA VAL A 985 29.82 -35.26 -18.99
C VAL A 985 31.28 -35.00 -18.62
N GLU A 986 31.98 -35.96 -18.01
CA GLU A 986 33.36 -35.76 -17.53
C GLU A 986 34.34 -35.29 -18.61
N GLU A 987 33.99 -35.40 -19.90
CA GLU A 987 34.83 -34.99 -21.03
C GLU A 987 34.78 -33.47 -21.37
N PHE A 988 33.78 -32.71 -20.87
CA PHE A 988 33.57 -31.30 -21.28
C PHE A 988 33.35 -30.28 -20.15
N SER A 989 33.42 -30.71 -18.87
CA SER A 989 33.14 -29.84 -17.73
C SER A 989 34.31 -29.76 -16.76
N GLU A 990 34.72 -28.54 -16.42
CA GLU A 990 35.75 -28.29 -15.40
C GLU A 990 35.12 -27.97 -14.04
N ILE A 991 35.67 -28.57 -12.97
CA ILE A 991 35.16 -28.35 -11.61
C ILE A 991 35.70 -27.02 -11.09
N VAL A 992 34.78 -26.08 -10.81
CA VAL A 992 35.12 -24.77 -10.27
C VAL A 992 35.13 -24.80 -8.73
N GLY A 993 34.17 -25.47 -8.10
CA GLY A 993 34.12 -25.55 -6.64
C GLY A 993 32.75 -25.90 -6.09
N VAL A 994 32.51 -25.62 -4.80
CA VAL A 994 31.21 -25.82 -4.15
C VAL A 994 30.68 -24.48 -3.69
N VAL A 995 29.47 -24.13 -4.14
CA VAL A 995 28.72 -22.96 -3.63
C VAL A 995 27.74 -23.42 -2.57
N GLN A 996 27.58 -22.61 -1.52
CA GLN A 996 26.66 -22.91 -0.42
C GLN A 996 25.65 -21.78 -0.26
N PHE A 997 24.37 -22.14 -0.26
CA PHE A 997 23.25 -21.24 -0.02
C PHE A 997 22.64 -21.44 1.37
N ASP A 998 22.13 -20.36 1.94
CA ASP A 998 21.30 -20.44 3.14
C ASP A 998 19.96 -21.15 2.83
N GLY A 999 19.48 -21.94 3.79
CA GLY A 999 18.27 -22.74 3.68
C GLY A 999 17.05 -22.02 3.16
N GLY A 1000 16.43 -22.51 2.09
CA GLY A 1000 15.20 -21.92 1.53
C GLY A 1000 15.39 -20.53 0.90
N THR A 1001 16.65 -20.10 0.67
CA THR A 1001 16.96 -18.81 0.05
C THR A 1001 17.96 -18.97 -1.12
N ALA A 1002 18.09 -17.91 -1.92
CA ALA A 1002 19.13 -17.77 -2.94
C ALA A 1002 20.35 -16.97 -2.42
N GLN A 1003 20.43 -16.69 -1.12
CA GLN A 1003 21.56 -16.00 -0.51
C GLN A 1003 22.73 -16.96 -0.32
N LEU A 1004 23.91 -16.55 -0.77
CA LEU A 1004 25.15 -17.30 -0.57
C LEU A 1004 25.57 -17.18 0.90
N SER A 1005 25.78 -18.32 1.53
CA SER A 1005 26.21 -18.38 2.93
C SER A 1005 27.69 -18.05 3.07
N SER A 1006 28.13 -17.78 4.30
CA SER A 1006 29.54 -17.59 4.64
C SER A 1006 30.42 -18.83 4.38
N GLY A 1007 29.82 -19.98 4.02
CA GLY A 1007 30.54 -21.19 3.61
C GLY A 1007 31.07 -21.14 2.18
N THR A 1008 30.66 -20.16 1.37
CA THR A 1008 31.16 -19.96 0.00
C THR A 1008 32.41 -19.08 0.02
N ASP A 1009 33.55 -19.64 -0.40
CA ASP A 1009 34.79 -18.87 -0.58
C ASP A 1009 34.83 -18.26 -1.99
N PHE A 1010 34.40 -16.99 -2.09
CA PHE A 1010 34.32 -16.25 -3.35
C PHE A 1010 35.66 -16.08 -4.07
N ASP A 1011 36.76 -15.97 -3.32
CA ASP A 1011 38.09 -15.77 -3.90
C ASP A 1011 38.65 -17.09 -4.43
N ALA A 1012 38.39 -18.20 -3.73
CA ALA A 1012 38.71 -19.54 -4.22
C ALA A 1012 37.91 -19.87 -5.49
N ILE A 1013 36.61 -19.57 -5.53
CA ILE A 1013 35.76 -19.81 -6.71
C ILE A 1013 36.23 -18.99 -7.91
N ARG A 1014 36.52 -17.70 -7.75
CA ARG A 1014 37.02 -16.88 -8.87
C ARG A 1014 38.39 -17.34 -9.35
N THR A 1015 39.25 -17.78 -8.44
CA THR A 1015 40.57 -18.34 -8.80
C THR A 1015 40.41 -19.64 -9.59
N ALA A 1016 39.54 -20.55 -9.14
CA ALA A 1016 39.25 -21.80 -9.81
C ALA A 1016 38.53 -21.59 -11.15
N TRP A 1017 37.62 -20.62 -11.24
CA TRP A 1017 36.96 -20.20 -12.48
C TRP A 1017 38.00 -19.77 -13.51
N ARG A 1018 38.96 -18.92 -13.14
CA ARG A 1018 40.06 -18.53 -14.06
C ARG A 1018 40.97 -19.70 -14.43
N LEU A 1019 41.15 -20.68 -13.55
CA LEU A 1019 41.93 -21.89 -13.82
C LEU A 1019 41.20 -22.87 -14.75
N ALA A 1020 39.87 -22.89 -14.72
CA ALA A 1020 39.04 -23.66 -15.64
C ALA A 1020 39.09 -23.14 -17.09
N ASN A 1021 39.70 -21.96 -17.31
CA ASN A 1021 39.87 -21.33 -18.62
C ASN A 1021 38.54 -21.19 -19.41
N PRO A 1022 37.54 -20.49 -18.84
CA PRO A 1022 36.26 -20.24 -19.48
C PRO A 1022 36.44 -19.44 -20.75
N GLU A 1023 35.50 -19.61 -21.68
CA GLU A 1023 35.39 -18.78 -22.86
C GLU A 1023 34.92 -17.35 -22.51
N SER A 1024 34.92 -16.46 -23.51
CA SER A 1024 34.81 -15.02 -23.31
C SER A 1024 33.46 -14.51 -22.78
N ALA A 1025 32.38 -15.30 -22.87
CA ALA A 1025 31.05 -14.85 -22.40
C ALA A 1025 30.15 -15.99 -21.91
N ILE A 1026 29.32 -15.73 -20.90
CA ILE A 1026 28.31 -16.66 -20.39
C ILE A 1026 27.01 -16.50 -21.20
N ILE A 1027 26.54 -17.60 -21.79
CA ILE A 1027 25.30 -17.66 -22.61
C ILE A 1027 24.16 -18.41 -21.90
N TYR A 1028 24.47 -19.28 -20.94
CA TYR A 1028 23.45 -20.10 -20.28
C TYR A 1028 23.90 -20.54 -18.89
N GLY A 1029 22.96 -20.82 -18.00
CA GLY A 1029 23.23 -21.49 -16.74
C GLY A 1029 22.11 -22.45 -16.34
N GLY A 1030 22.49 -23.57 -15.72
CA GLY A 1030 21.54 -24.58 -15.26
C GLY A 1030 21.78 -24.97 -13.81
N LEU A 1031 20.71 -25.31 -13.09
CA LEU A 1031 20.79 -25.97 -11.79
C LEU A 1031 19.95 -27.23 -11.78
N THR A 1032 20.53 -28.28 -11.22
CA THR A 1032 19.89 -29.59 -11.08
C THR A 1032 20.00 -29.99 -9.62
N SER A 1033 18.91 -30.47 -9.03
CA SER A 1033 18.81 -30.74 -7.60
C SER A 1033 18.86 -32.24 -7.29
N GLU A 1034 19.52 -32.61 -6.20
CA GLU A 1034 19.49 -33.97 -5.62
C GLU A 1034 19.13 -33.91 -4.13
N GLY A 1035 18.75 -35.07 -3.58
CA GLY A 1035 18.49 -35.19 -2.14
C GLY A 1035 17.40 -34.22 -1.67
N ALA A 1036 17.69 -33.45 -0.62
CA ALA A 1036 16.73 -32.53 -0.01
C ALA A 1036 16.48 -31.25 -0.84
N ALA A 1037 17.28 -30.96 -1.87
CA ALA A 1037 17.05 -29.80 -2.75
C ALA A 1037 16.01 -30.06 -3.85
N VAL A 1038 15.57 -31.32 -4.04
CA VAL A 1038 14.52 -31.67 -5.02
C VAL A 1038 13.17 -31.06 -4.63
N ASP A 1039 12.94 -30.85 -3.33
CA ASP A 1039 11.72 -30.24 -2.79
C ASP A 1039 11.73 -28.70 -2.84
N ASP A 1040 12.83 -28.08 -3.30
CA ASP A 1040 12.93 -26.62 -3.40
C ASP A 1040 12.16 -26.10 -4.64
N PRO A 1041 11.44 -24.96 -4.57
CA PRO A 1041 10.71 -24.41 -5.72
C PRO A 1041 11.61 -24.05 -6.90
N ALA A 1042 11.13 -24.24 -8.14
CA ALA A 1042 11.90 -23.93 -9.36
C ALA A 1042 12.37 -22.46 -9.43
N THR A 1043 11.52 -21.52 -9.01
CA THR A 1043 11.84 -20.09 -8.93
C THR A 1043 13.03 -19.80 -8.00
N LEU A 1044 13.19 -20.58 -6.93
CA LEU A 1044 14.32 -20.49 -6.02
C LEU A 1044 15.61 -21.01 -6.67
N GLY A 1045 15.51 -22.08 -7.46
CA GLY A 1045 16.63 -22.63 -8.23
C GLY A 1045 17.15 -21.65 -9.31
N GLU A 1046 16.26 -21.00 -10.05
CA GLU A 1046 16.62 -19.97 -11.04
C GLU A 1046 17.39 -18.80 -10.40
N GLN A 1047 16.90 -18.31 -9.25
CA GLN A 1047 17.57 -17.25 -8.49
C GLN A 1047 18.98 -17.66 -8.01
N ARG A 1048 19.17 -18.92 -7.63
CA ARG A 1048 20.48 -19.45 -7.22
C ARG A 1048 21.46 -19.49 -8.38
N VAL A 1049 21.07 -19.96 -9.56
CA VAL A 1049 21.94 -19.97 -10.76
C VAL A 1049 22.36 -18.56 -11.13
N ALA A 1050 21.42 -17.63 -11.20
CA ALA A 1050 21.71 -16.23 -11.49
C ALA A 1050 22.72 -15.64 -10.48
N ARG A 1051 22.59 -16.03 -9.20
CA ARG A 1051 23.51 -15.56 -8.16
C ARG A 1051 24.91 -16.17 -8.27
N VAL A 1052 25.04 -17.39 -8.78
CA VAL A 1052 26.35 -17.98 -9.11
C VAL A 1052 26.99 -17.25 -10.29
N ALA A 1053 26.21 -16.91 -11.33
CA ALA A 1053 26.70 -16.14 -12.48
C ALA A 1053 27.25 -14.77 -12.05
N ASP A 1054 26.59 -14.09 -11.09
CA ASP A 1054 27.08 -12.82 -10.53
C ASP A 1054 28.46 -12.93 -9.85
N ILE A 1055 28.83 -14.09 -9.28
CA ILE A 1055 30.14 -14.27 -8.60
C ILE A 1055 31.28 -14.09 -9.61
N VAL A 1056 31.12 -14.63 -10.81
CA VAL A 1056 32.15 -14.71 -11.85
C VAL A 1056 31.98 -13.65 -12.94
N ARG A 1057 30.90 -12.86 -12.88
CA ARG A 1057 30.56 -11.81 -13.86
C ARG A 1057 31.67 -10.79 -14.10
N SER A 1058 32.49 -10.50 -13.09
CA SER A 1058 33.63 -9.59 -13.22
C SER A 1058 34.77 -10.16 -14.08
N ASP A 1059 34.83 -11.47 -14.22
CA ASP A 1059 35.84 -12.19 -14.99
C ASP A 1059 35.31 -12.61 -16.37
N THR A 1060 34.06 -13.07 -16.45
CA THR A 1060 33.39 -13.46 -17.69
C THR A 1060 32.02 -12.78 -17.77
N PRO A 1061 31.77 -11.85 -18.71
CA PRO A 1061 30.50 -11.14 -18.83
C PRO A 1061 29.34 -12.07 -19.22
N VAL A 1062 28.14 -11.76 -18.73
CA VAL A 1062 26.89 -12.47 -19.07
C VAL A 1062 26.22 -11.78 -20.26
N LEU A 1063 25.93 -12.54 -21.33
CA LEU A 1063 25.27 -12.02 -22.52
C LEU A 1063 23.82 -11.63 -22.24
N THR A 1064 23.30 -10.62 -22.95
CA THR A 1064 21.93 -10.11 -22.76
C THR A 1064 20.86 -11.16 -23.04
N GLN A 1065 21.16 -12.14 -23.89
CA GLN A 1065 20.28 -13.25 -24.24
C GLN A 1065 20.42 -14.48 -23.32
N ALA A 1066 21.25 -14.40 -22.27
CA ALA A 1066 21.51 -15.55 -21.43
C ALA A 1066 20.26 -16.01 -20.65
N ALA A 1067 20.05 -17.32 -20.60
CA ALA A 1067 18.93 -17.95 -19.89
C ALA A 1067 19.42 -18.77 -18.68
N PHE A 1068 18.58 -18.86 -17.65
CA PHE A 1068 18.86 -19.60 -16.42
C PHE A 1068 17.68 -20.53 -16.09
N ASP A 1069 17.91 -21.84 -16.13
CA ASP A 1069 16.87 -22.86 -15.98
C ASP A 1069 17.15 -23.83 -14.82
N VAL A 1070 16.10 -24.45 -14.30
CA VAL A 1070 16.19 -25.60 -13.38
C VAL A 1070 15.86 -26.88 -14.14
N LEU A 1071 16.80 -27.83 -14.18
CA LEU A 1071 16.70 -29.04 -14.99
C LEU A 1071 16.45 -30.27 -14.11
N PRO A 1072 15.69 -31.27 -14.61
CA PRO A 1072 15.08 -32.31 -13.77
C PRO A 1072 16.02 -33.43 -13.31
N PHE A 1073 17.17 -33.61 -13.97
CA PHE A 1073 18.07 -34.74 -13.68
C PHE A 1073 19.50 -34.29 -13.42
N VAL A 1074 20.14 -34.97 -12.47
CA VAL A 1074 21.58 -34.83 -12.23
C VAL A 1074 22.30 -36.01 -12.89
N PRO A 1075 23.16 -35.75 -13.88
CA PRO A 1075 23.89 -36.80 -14.60
C PRO A 1075 24.85 -37.57 -13.68
N ASN A 1076 24.98 -38.88 -13.92
CA ASN A 1076 25.90 -39.74 -13.18
C ASN A 1076 27.36 -39.25 -13.35
N GLY A 1077 28.06 -39.01 -12.24
CA GLY A 1077 29.47 -38.56 -12.21
C GLY A 1077 29.69 -37.08 -11.91
N LEU A 1078 28.66 -36.23 -12.05
CA LEU A 1078 28.75 -34.80 -11.76
C LEU A 1078 28.39 -34.41 -10.31
N SER A 1079 27.78 -35.32 -9.55
CA SER A 1079 27.46 -35.08 -8.13
C SER A 1079 28.56 -35.63 -7.21
N ALA A 1080 29.07 -34.80 -6.31
CA ALA A 1080 30.05 -35.18 -5.30
C ALA A 1080 29.39 -35.63 -3.98
N ALA A 1081 30.10 -36.41 -3.15
CA ALA A 1081 29.55 -36.81 -1.86
C ALA A 1081 29.31 -35.59 -0.93
N GLY A 1082 28.05 -35.36 -0.56
CA GLY A 1082 27.66 -34.29 0.38
C GLY A 1082 27.33 -32.94 -0.26
N VAL A 1083 27.01 -32.92 -1.57
CA VAL A 1083 26.30 -31.83 -2.23
C VAL A 1083 24.84 -32.21 -2.48
N ASP A 1084 23.98 -31.21 -2.62
CA ASP A 1084 22.53 -31.30 -2.85
C ASP A 1084 22.17 -31.07 -4.33
N GLY A 1085 23.14 -31.12 -5.24
CA GLY A 1085 22.93 -30.92 -6.67
C GLY A 1085 24.12 -30.30 -7.38
N VAL A 1086 23.89 -29.92 -8.63
CA VAL A 1086 24.89 -29.36 -9.54
C VAL A 1086 24.39 -28.03 -10.10
N VAL A 1087 25.26 -27.03 -10.11
CA VAL A 1087 25.08 -25.77 -10.83
C VAL A 1087 26.16 -25.67 -11.89
N PHE A 1088 25.81 -25.23 -13.09
CA PHE A 1088 26.79 -25.04 -14.17
C PHE A 1088 26.49 -23.77 -14.95
N LEU A 1089 27.55 -23.16 -15.48
CA LEU A 1089 27.47 -22.05 -16.40
C LEU A 1089 28.14 -22.46 -17.71
N VAL A 1090 27.50 -22.13 -18.82
CA VAL A 1090 28.01 -22.41 -20.16
C VAL A 1090 28.62 -21.15 -20.73
N THR A 1091 29.89 -21.25 -21.13
CA THR A 1091 30.63 -20.17 -21.76
C THR A 1091 30.85 -20.46 -23.24
N ILE A 1092 30.81 -19.41 -24.07
CA ILE A 1092 31.05 -19.50 -25.51
C ILE A 1092 32.17 -18.53 -25.92
N PRO A 1093 32.98 -18.86 -26.94
CA PRO A 1093 34.01 -17.97 -27.43
C PRO A 1093 33.39 -16.63 -27.85
N GLU A 1094 34.15 -15.55 -27.70
CA GLU A 1094 33.73 -14.23 -28.16
C GLU A 1094 33.29 -14.36 -29.62
N GLN A 1095 31.99 -14.17 -29.89
CA GLN A 1095 31.55 -13.99 -31.26
C GLN A 1095 32.13 -12.65 -31.72
N VAL A 1096 33.33 -12.70 -32.29
CA VAL A 1096 33.91 -11.59 -33.01
C VAL A 1096 32.96 -11.34 -34.15
N ALA A 1097 32.19 -10.27 -34.08
CA ALA A 1097 31.28 -9.92 -35.16
C ALA A 1097 32.08 -9.89 -36.46
N THR A 1098 31.70 -10.67 -37.47
CA THR A 1098 32.40 -10.70 -38.76
C THR A 1098 31.69 -9.79 -39.77
N GLN A 1099 32.50 -9.17 -40.64
CA GLN A 1099 32.09 -8.42 -41.82
C GLN A 1099 32.41 -9.23 -43.06
N CYS A 1100 31.39 -9.62 -43.82
CA CYS A 1100 31.52 -10.43 -45.03
C CYS A 1100 31.55 -9.59 -46.32
N HIS A 1101 32.41 -10.02 -47.25
CA HIS A 1101 32.50 -9.57 -48.64
C HIS A 1101 32.19 -10.74 -49.59
N ILE A 1102 31.18 -10.60 -50.45
CA ILE A 1102 30.95 -11.57 -51.54
C ILE A 1102 31.96 -11.27 -52.65
N VAL A 1103 32.75 -12.25 -53.06
CA VAL A 1103 33.76 -12.08 -54.11
C VAL A 1103 33.28 -12.70 -55.42
N LEU A 1104 33.13 -11.87 -56.45
CA LEU A 1104 32.69 -12.28 -57.79
C LEU A 1104 33.74 -11.93 -58.83
N SER A 1105 33.79 -12.70 -59.93
CA SER A 1105 34.73 -12.48 -61.03
C SER A 1105 34.06 -12.52 -62.40
N PHE A 1106 34.41 -11.57 -63.28
CA PHE A 1106 33.95 -11.58 -64.67
C PHE A 1106 34.71 -12.57 -65.56
N ARG A 1107 34.06 -12.99 -66.65
CA ARG A 1107 34.66 -13.91 -67.63
C ARG A 1107 35.76 -13.26 -68.48
N ASP A 1108 35.53 -12.04 -68.95
CA ASP A 1108 36.31 -11.41 -70.00
C ASP A 1108 36.79 -10.03 -69.57
N GLN A 1109 38.00 -9.64 -69.97
CA GLN A 1109 38.56 -8.32 -69.72
C GLN A 1109 37.81 -7.24 -70.54
N GLY A 1110 37.50 -6.11 -69.90
CA GLY A 1110 36.72 -5.00 -70.46
C GLY A 1110 35.25 -4.99 -69.99
N THR A 1111 34.80 -6.02 -69.28
CA THR A 1111 33.43 -6.16 -68.77
C THR A 1111 33.17 -5.23 -67.59
N MET A 1112 34.20 -4.92 -66.80
CA MET A 1112 34.08 -4.08 -65.60
C MET A 1112 33.52 -2.68 -65.90
N THR A 1113 33.88 -2.06 -67.03
CA THR A 1113 33.38 -0.72 -67.39
C THR A 1113 31.87 -0.73 -67.67
N PHE A 1114 31.38 -1.75 -68.38
CA PHE A 1114 29.96 -1.92 -68.66
C PHE A 1114 29.18 -2.31 -67.40
N ALA A 1115 29.78 -3.13 -66.54
CA ALA A 1115 29.21 -3.49 -65.24
C ALA A 1115 29.00 -2.25 -64.36
N LEU A 1116 30.01 -1.38 -64.23
CA LEU A 1116 29.90 -0.16 -63.43
C LEU A 1116 28.84 0.82 -63.94
N GLU A 1117 28.70 0.96 -65.26
CA GLU A 1117 27.63 1.79 -65.85
C GLU A 1117 26.24 1.24 -65.54
N ARG A 1118 26.07 -0.09 -65.56
CA ARG A 1118 24.82 -0.77 -65.23
C ARG A 1118 24.51 -0.71 -63.73
N ILE A 1119 25.52 -0.84 -62.87
CA ILE A 1119 25.39 -0.66 -61.42
C ILE A 1119 24.89 0.75 -61.10
N GLY A 1120 25.43 1.78 -61.76
CA GLY A 1120 24.96 3.16 -61.62
C GLY A 1120 23.52 3.40 -62.09
N ARG A 1121 22.93 2.49 -62.86
CA ARG A 1121 21.52 2.49 -63.27
C ARG A 1121 20.63 1.61 -62.40
N GLY A 1122 21.18 1.02 -61.33
CA GLY A 1122 20.47 0.14 -60.43
C GLY A 1122 20.23 -1.26 -61.01
N GLU A 1123 21.19 -1.84 -61.74
CA GLU A 1123 21.12 -3.21 -62.28
C GLU A 1123 22.21 -4.14 -61.71
N LEU A 1124 22.58 -4.00 -60.44
CA LEU A 1124 23.61 -4.82 -59.79
C LEU A 1124 23.26 -6.32 -59.79
N GLY A 1125 22.01 -6.71 -59.56
CA GLY A 1125 21.57 -8.10 -59.58
C GLY A 1125 21.77 -8.77 -60.95
N ALA A 1126 21.61 -8.02 -62.05
CA ALA A 1126 21.91 -8.53 -63.39
C ALA A 1126 23.42 -8.72 -63.59
N VAL A 1127 24.23 -7.79 -63.08
CA VAL A 1127 25.70 -7.88 -63.10
C VAL A 1127 26.21 -9.06 -62.27
N ILE A 1128 25.63 -9.32 -61.09
CA ILE A 1128 25.96 -10.48 -60.25
C ILE A 1128 25.68 -11.79 -60.98
N ASN A 1129 24.53 -11.90 -61.65
CA ASN A 1129 24.14 -13.10 -62.41
C ASN A 1129 25.05 -13.39 -63.62
N GLU A 1130 25.74 -12.37 -64.15
CA GLU A 1130 26.70 -12.49 -65.25
C GLU A 1130 28.14 -12.74 -64.76
N ALA A 1131 28.40 -12.57 -63.47
CA ALA A 1131 29.68 -12.84 -62.82
C ALA A 1131 29.72 -14.27 -62.22
N PHE A 1132 30.94 -14.78 -62.03
CA PHE A 1132 31.16 -16.05 -61.32
C PHE A 1132 31.37 -15.78 -59.84
N ALA A 1133 30.57 -16.41 -58.98
CA ALA A 1133 30.82 -16.39 -57.55
C ALA A 1133 32.05 -17.23 -57.21
N LEU A 1134 33.04 -16.60 -56.56
CA LEU A 1134 34.25 -17.26 -56.07
C LEU A 1134 34.13 -17.67 -54.61
N GLY A 1135 33.24 -17.03 -53.87
CA GLY A 1135 32.93 -17.33 -52.46
C GLY A 1135 32.75 -16.05 -51.65
N GLU A 1136 32.75 -16.22 -50.33
CA GLU A 1136 32.63 -15.16 -49.34
C GLU A 1136 33.93 -15.06 -48.55
N VAL A 1137 34.34 -13.84 -48.22
CA VAL A 1137 35.51 -13.56 -47.37
C VAL A 1137 35.05 -12.80 -46.15
N GLU A 1138 35.39 -13.30 -44.96
CA GLU A 1138 35.03 -12.70 -43.69
C GLU A 1138 36.20 -11.97 -43.04
N PHE A 1139 35.93 -10.80 -42.48
CA PHE A 1139 36.86 -9.97 -41.72
C PHE A 1139 36.34 -9.74 -40.31
N GLU A 1140 37.22 -9.51 -39.34
CA GLU A 1140 36.78 -9.03 -38.02
C GLU A 1140 36.19 -7.60 -38.15
N THR A 1141 35.02 -7.35 -37.56
CA THR A 1141 34.28 -6.08 -37.68
C THR A 1141 35.16 -4.89 -37.32
N GLY A 1142 35.30 -3.94 -38.26
CA GLY A 1142 36.05 -2.70 -38.04
C GLY A 1142 37.57 -2.82 -38.25
N SER A 1143 38.07 -3.96 -38.74
CA SER A 1143 39.50 -4.19 -38.98
C SER A 1143 39.81 -4.75 -40.37
N ASN A 1144 41.10 -4.82 -40.72
CA ASN A 1144 41.59 -5.51 -41.93
C ASN A 1144 42.03 -6.96 -41.67
N THR A 1145 41.77 -7.50 -40.47
CA THR A 1145 42.10 -8.88 -40.11
C THR A 1145 41.11 -9.81 -40.80
N VAL A 1146 41.61 -10.63 -41.72
CA VAL A 1146 40.80 -11.58 -42.50
C VAL A 1146 40.78 -12.95 -41.82
N LEU A 1147 39.64 -13.63 -41.88
CA LEU A 1147 39.53 -15.03 -41.50
C LEU A 1147 40.15 -15.89 -42.62
N GLU A 1148 41.42 -16.26 -42.45
CA GLU A 1148 42.27 -16.88 -43.50
C GLU A 1148 41.63 -18.08 -44.21
N SER A 1149 40.81 -18.88 -43.52
CA SER A 1149 40.09 -20.03 -44.12
C SER A 1149 39.13 -19.62 -45.25
N THR A 1150 38.44 -18.48 -45.10
CA THR A 1150 37.51 -17.95 -46.12
C THR A 1150 38.26 -17.38 -47.31
N LEU A 1151 39.37 -16.69 -47.06
CA LEU A 1151 40.23 -16.12 -48.11
C LEU A 1151 40.95 -17.21 -48.92
N ASP A 1152 41.43 -18.27 -48.28
CA ASP A 1152 42.08 -19.40 -48.96
C ASP A 1152 41.11 -20.16 -49.89
N SER A 1153 39.83 -20.27 -49.51
CA SER A 1153 38.78 -20.83 -50.36
C SER A 1153 38.58 -20.00 -51.63
N VAL A 1154 38.45 -18.68 -51.49
CA VAL A 1154 38.31 -17.76 -52.64
C VAL A 1154 39.57 -17.74 -53.52
N ALA A 1155 40.76 -17.80 -52.92
CA ALA A 1155 42.02 -17.88 -53.66
C ALA A 1155 42.16 -19.19 -54.46
N SER A 1156 41.70 -20.30 -53.88
CA SER A 1156 41.66 -21.59 -54.57
C SER A 1156 40.66 -21.57 -55.74
N ALA A 1157 39.45 -21.01 -55.52
CA ALA A 1157 38.44 -20.85 -56.57
C ALA A 1157 38.94 -19.93 -57.71
N TRP A 1158 39.66 -18.86 -57.39
CA TRP A 1158 40.31 -18.00 -58.38
C TRP A 1158 41.36 -18.77 -59.18
N ALA A 1159 42.26 -19.51 -58.51
CA ALA A 1159 43.34 -20.25 -59.16
C ALA A 1159 42.83 -21.40 -60.05
N GLU A 1160 41.76 -22.09 -59.64
CA GLU A 1160 41.11 -23.12 -60.46
C GLU A 1160 40.50 -22.52 -61.72
N ARG A 1161 39.87 -21.35 -61.59
CA ARG A 1161 39.16 -20.71 -62.69
C ARG A 1161 40.09 -19.95 -63.64
N TRP A 1162 41.14 -19.34 -63.10
CA TRP A 1162 42.05 -18.42 -63.77
C TRP A 1162 43.54 -18.74 -63.46
N PRO A 1163 44.04 -19.94 -63.83
CA PRO A 1163 45.35 -20.45 -63.38
C PRO A 1163 46.58 -19.63 -63.81
N GLU A 1164 46.44 -18.72 -64.77
CA GLU A 1164 47.52 -17.88 -65.29
C GLU A 1164 47.18 -16.37 -65.32
N HIS A 1165 46.10 -15.94 -64.66
CA HIS A 1165 45.67 -14.54 -64.68
C HIS A 1165 45.73 -13.89 -63.29
N ASN A 1166 46.20 -12.65 -63.27
CA ASN A 1166 46.14 -11.78 -62.10
C ASN A 1166 44.83 -10.98 -62.13
N VAL A 1167 44.45 -10.37 -61.01
CA VAL A 1167 43.36 -9.40 -60.98
C VAL A 1167 43.81 -8.11 -61.68
N ALA A 1168 43.20 -7.81 -62.82
CA ALA A 1168 43.45 -6.60 -63.62
C ALA A 1168 42.71 -5.38 -63.09
N ARG A 1169 41.44 -5.56 -62.69
CA ARG A 1169 40.62 -4.52 -62.08
C ARG A 1169 39.81 -5.10 -60.93
N ALA A 1170 39.62 -4.30 -59.90
CA ALA A 1170 38.78 -4.65 -58.77
C ALA A 1170 38.06 -3.42 -58.22
N VAL A 1171 36.80 -3.62 -57.85
CA VAL A 1171 35.93 -2.58 -57.29
C VAL A 1171 35.09 -3.17 -56.15
N VAL A 1172 34.98 -2.40 -55.08
CA VAL A 1172 34.09 -2.72 -53.95
C VAL A 1172 32.77 -2.03 -54.17
N ILE A 1173 31.69 -2.78 -53.98
CA ILE A 1173 30.32 -2.31 -54.05
C ILE A 1173 29.74 -2.39 -52.65
N LEU A 1174 29.25 -1.26 -52.16
CA LEU A 1174 28.57 -1.14 -50.87
C LEU A 1174 27.08 -0.86 -51.09
N PRO A 1175 26.17 -1.38 -50.26
CA PRO A 1175 24.79 -0.91 -50.23
C PRO A 1175 24.74 0.58 -49.87
N ALA A 1176 23.68 1.26 -50.29
CA ALA A 1176 23.43 2.67 -49.99
C ALA A 1176 23.45 2.97 -48.48
N THR A 1177 23.10 1.98 -47.65
CA THR A 1177 23.26 2.00 -46.19
C THR A 1177 24.20 0.88 -45.77
N ASN A 1178 25.51 1.12 -45.78
CA ASN A 1178 26.50 0.13 -45.35
C ASN A 1178 27.04 0.43 -43.94
N PRO A 1179 27.05 -0.54 -43.01
CA PRO A 1179 27.78 -0.43 -41.75
C PRO A 1179 29.31 -0.36 -41.91
N ILE A 1180 29.88 -0.73 -43.05
CA ILE A 1180 31.33 -0.67 -43.31
C ILE A 1180 31.70 0.70 -43.91
N PRO A 1181 32.60 1.49 -43.27
CA PRO A 1181 33.16 2.70 -43.87
C PRO A 1181 33.84 2.42 -45.22
N ALA A 1182 33.66 3.30 -46.20
CA ALA A 1182 34.11 3.06 -47.57
C ALA A 1182 35.63 2.91 -47.71
N ASP A 1183 36.40 3.58 -46.85
CA ASP A 1183 37.85 3.47 -46.71
C ASP A 1183 38.28 2.12 -46.14
N LEU A 1184 37.57 1.62 -45.12
CA LEU A 1184 37.81 0.29 -44.54
C LEU A 1184 37.47 -0.82 -45.54
N ALA A 1185 36.35 -0.70 -46.25
CA ALA A 1185 35.96 -1.69 -47.26
C ALA A 1185 36.99 -1.75 -48.41
N GLN A 1186 37.54 -0.59 -48.80
CA GLN A 1186 38.59 -0.51 -49.81
C GLN A 1186 39.91 -1.14 -49.32
N SER A 1187 40.29 -0.96 -48.05
CA SER A 1187 41.47 -1.62 -47.48
C SER A 1187 41.28 -3.13 -47.31
N GLN A 1188 40.09 -3.60 -46.92
CA GLN A 1188 39.77 -5.02 -46.87
C GLN A 1188 39.86 -5.67 -48.27
N ALA A 1189 39.35 -5.00 -49.30
CA ALA A 1189 39.49 -5.47 -50.68
C ALA A 1189 40.93 -5.47 -51.20
N GLN A 1190 41.81 -4.61 -50.68
CA GLN A 1190 43.25 -4.67 -50.95
C GLN A 1190 43.90 -5.94 -50.37
N VAL A 1191 43.43 -6.42 -49.21
CA VAL A 1191 43.87 -7.70 -48.64
C VAL A 1191 43.48 -8.86 -49.55
N VAL A 1192 42.22 -8.91 -50.00
CA VAL A 1192 41.74 -9.96 -50.91
C VAL A 1192 42.48 -9.92 -52.26
N THR A 1193 42.53 -8.75 -52.90
CA THR A 1193 43.20 -8.62 -54.22
C THR A 1193 44.70 -8.86 -54.14
N GLY A 1194 45.35 -8.51 -53.02
CA GLY A 1194 46.76 -8.81 -52.77
C GLY A 1194 47.05 -10.31 -52.73
N ARG A 1195 46.15 -11.12 -52.14
CA ARG A 1195 46.25 -12.60 -52.15
C ARG A 1195 46.09 -13.18 -53.55
N LEU A 1196 45.34 -12.50 -54.42
CA LEU A 1196 45.10 -12.87 -55.82
C LEU A 1196 46.08 -12.22 -56.81
N ASN A 1197 47.22 -11.70 -56.33
CA ASN A 1197 48.25 -11.03 -57.12
C ASN A 1197 47.77 -9.81 -57.93
N GLY A 1198 46.87 -8.99 -57.37
CA GLY A 1198 46.43 -7.73 -57.96
C GLY A 1198 46.29 -6.57 -56.97
N GLN A 1199 45.60 -5.52 -57.40
CA GLN A 1199 45.33 -4.31 -56.61
C GLN A 1199 43.89 -3.86 -56.86
N VAL A 1200 43.29 -3.15 -55.90
CA VAL A 1200 42.03 -2.41 -56.12
C VAL A 1200 42.33 -1.23 -57.03
N THR A 1201 41.65 -1.15 -58.17
CA THR A 1201 41.94 -0.16 -59.23
C THR A 1201 40.87 0.91 -59.37
N GLU A 1202 39.71 0.72 -58.74
CA GLU A 1202 38.56 1.63 -58.80
C GLU A 1202 38.17 2.12 -57.40
N ASP A 1203 37.52 3.29 -57.36
CA ASP A 1203 36.92 3.79 -56.12
C ASP A 1203 35.68 2.97 -55.74
N THR A 1204 35.40 2.90 -54.45
CA THR A 1204 34.23 2.21 -53.91
C THR A 1204 32.93 2.78 -54.48
N VAL A 1205 32.07 1.91 -55.00
CA VAL A 1205 30.79 2.27 -55.63
C VAL A 1205 29.64 1.91 -54.70
N THR A 1206 28.63 2.77 -54.62
CA THR A 1206 27.40 2.48 -53.88
C THR A 1206 26.34 1.92 -54.83
N SER A 1207 25.62 0.90 -54.39
CA SER A 1207 24.46 0.38 -55.09
C SER A 1207 23.21 0.52 -54.22
N ALA A 1208 22.10 0.84 -54.88
CA ALA A 1208 20.79 0.95 -54.25
C ALA A 1208 19.96 -0.35 -54.29
N GLU A 1209 20.45 -1.39 -54.97
CA GLU A 1209 19.80 -2.71 -54.97
C GLU A 1209 20.23 -3.55 -53.76
N ASP A 1210 19.27 -4.16 -53.07
CA ASP A 1210 19.51 -5.04 -51.93
C ASP A 1210 19.77 -6.48 -52.37
N VAL A 1211 20.94 -6.72 -52.96
CA VAL A 1211 21.38 -8.02 -53.50
C VAL A 1211 22.64 -8.56 -52.82
N PHE A 1212 22.96 -8.02 -51.64
CA PHE A 1212 24.18 -8.34 -50.87
C PHE A 1212 24.04 -9.59 -49.98
N GLY A 1213 22.85 -10.20 -49.91
CA GLY A 1213 22.62 -11.42 -49.13
C GLY A 1213 22.90 -11.23 -47.64
N ASN A 1214 23.61 -12.19 -47.01
CA ASN A 1214 24.03 -12.09 -45.61
C ASN A 1214 25.31 -11.25 -45.42
N CYS A 1215 25.91 -10.78 -46.51
CA CYS A 1215 27.17 -10.05 -46.50
C CYS A 1215 26.94 -8.55 -46.66
N GLN A 1216 27.88 -7.75 -46.18
CA GLN A 1216 27.74 -6.30 -46.11
C GLN A 1216 28.32 -5.59 -47.35
N SER A 1217 28.97 -6.31 -48.27
CA SER A 1217 29.56 -5.75 -49.49
C SER A 1217 29.85 -6.81 -50.55
N ILE A 1218 30.04 -6.36 -51.80
CA ILE A 1218 30.44 -7.21 -52.93
C ILE A 1218 31.77 -6.68 -53.50
N LEU A 1219 32.75 -7.55 -53.67
CA LEU A 1219 33.99 -7.29 -54.38
C LEU A 1219 33.92 -7.91 -55.78
N LEU A 1220 33.89 -7.06 -56.81
CA LEU A 1220 33.94 -7.50 -58.21
C LEU A 1220 35.38 -7.49 -58.71
N LEU A 1221 35.79 -8.58 -59.34
CA LEU A 1221 37.13 -8.80 -59.88
C LEU A 1221 37.09 -9.03 -61.40
N GLU A 1222 38.10 -8.54 -62.10
CA GLU A 1222 38.29 -8.76 -63.54
C GLU A 1222 39.70 -9.32 -63.80
N PRO A 1223 39.86 -10.44 -64.53
CA PRO A 1223 41.18 -11.02 -64.80
C PRO A 1223 41.96 -10.25 -65.88
N THR A 1224 43.29 -10.37 -65.88
CA THR A 1224 44.18 -9.86 -66.96
C THR A 1224 43.94 -10.60 -68.29
N GLN A 1225 44.31 -10.02 -69.43
CA GLN A 1225 44.34 -10.77 -70.70
C GLN A 1225 45.42 -11.85 -70.66
N ALA A 1226 45.10 -13.07 -71.11
CA ALA A 1226 46.10 -14.09 -71.40
C ALA A 1226 47.12 -13.51 -72.39
N VAL A 1227 48.37 -13.35 -71.97
CA VAL A 1227 49.47 -13.13 -72.90
C VAL A 1227 49.75 -14.49 -73.52
N GLY A 1228 49.19 -14.71 -74.71
CA GLY A 1228 49.44 -15.93 -75.50
C GLY A 1228 50.91 -16.14 -75.85
#